data_AF-A0A8T7K7H1-F1
#
_entry.id   AF-A0A8T7K7H1-F1
#
_cell.length_a   1.000
_cell.length_b   1.000
_cell.length_c   1.000
_cell.angle_alpha   90.00
_cell.angle_beta   90.00
_cell.angle_gamma   90.00
#
_symmetry.space_group_name_H-M   'P 1'
#
loop_
_entity.id
_entity.type
_entity.pdbx_description
1 polymer ?
#
loop_
_entity_poly.entity_id
_entity_poly.type
_entity_poly.pdbx_seq_one_letter_code
_entity_poly.pdbx_strand_id
1 'polypeptide(L)'
;MPPERAHTFETAPYEELFAVLLRQLKRPLKTHGFDLNDDDAAQLAGAVTQHRPDTRRAPLLAGLTAVIAESEGVLKQWGLSFQQALDVKMDAMPGWETTAEFLELANEKSNAELRIVIAAAWALLLDERRWLPYLLYLAAGHYDDETVIARRALACASGSEPSNADWFAQIRLWAQQPTKTQGAIVEQLQRLRTLLGRVADLKGAGMLLGWDQRTYMPAGGVQGRADQAATLAGLAHEFFTADEVGQLLDDLDGQFADYDSDEASLVRIMRRDYRKLKRIPSALLMEVQQVGAHARQAWQNARTQNDFALFQPHLEKMLALQRQLAETLNSSADGQPFDNLYSALLDRFEPGMTYERIDEIFSGLKKPLVALVQAINAKVDAVSDEVLRRHYPRERQLAFGQMLAQALGYDFQRGRLDLSAHPFTSGIHRDDVRITTRVNEDYVLVCLGSSIHETGHALHRQNLSPALYRSNLESTGLATAETLSRYYENIVGLSREFWQYAFPKAQEFFPHLADCDLETWYRAINKSFPSLIRTDADEVTYGLHIILRFELENELINGRLKVADLPKVWNERMEAYLGVVPPTNSDGVLQDIHWSQGGWGYFPDYLLGTIFASQLDAQLMREQPQHKAAWTRGEFGGVLRWLTDKIMAHGGKFTFAELAERATGTPFSWQPYMAYLQQKYGDIYGL
;
A
#
# COMPACT_ATOMS: atom_id res chain seq x y z
N MET A 1 11.43 49.87 26.13
CA MET A 1 12.89 49.80 26.33
C MET A 1 13.54 51.08 25.82
N PRO A 2 14.78 51.43 26.25
CA PRO A 2 15.46 52.61 25.74
C PRO A 2 15.79 52.42 24.24
N PRO A 3 15.50 53.40 23.36
CA PRO A 3 15.81 53.38 21.93
C PRO A 3 17.26 53.05 21.56
N GLU A 4 18.18 53.14 22.52
CA GLU A 4 19.63 52.94 22.34
C GLU A 4 20.03 51.49 22.03
N ARG A 5 19.27 50.46 22.47
CA ARG A 5 19.63 49.04 22.22
C ARG A 5 19.41 48.60 20.78
N ALA A 6 18.23 48.88 20.22
CA ALA A 6 17.91 48.54 18.82
C ALA A 6 18.90 49.19 17.84
N HIS A 7 19.25 50.46 18.07
CA HIS A 7 20.23 51.19 17.27
C HIS A 7 21.64 50.56 17.32
N THR A 8 22.00 49.95 18.46
CA THR A 8 23.27 49.23 18.62
C THR A 8 23.28 47.95 17.75
N PHE A 9 22.18 47.21 17.67
CA PHE A 9 22.09 45.99 16.86
C PHE A 9 22.07 46.28 15.34
N GLU A 10 21.49 47.40 14.93
CA GLU A 10 21.44 47.83 13.53
C GLU A 10 22.83 48.18 12.96
N THR A 11 23.69 48.78 13.80
CA THR A 11 24.98 49.34 13.38
C THR A 11 26.18 48.43 13.70
N ALA A 12 26.00 47.40 14.53
CA ALA A 12 27.06 46.47 14.90
C ALA A 12 27.56 45.61 13.72
N PRO A 13 28.88 45.32 13.65
CA PRO A 13 29.45 44.30 12.77
C PRO A 13 28.77 42.93 12.99
N TYR A 14 28.62 42.14 11.93
CA TYR A 14 27.96 40.83 12.00
C TYR A 14 28.66 39.90 13.01
N GLU A 15 29.99 39.91 13.04
CA GLU A 15 30.78 39.11 13.96
C GLU A 15 30.45 39.41 15.43
N GLU A 16 30.38 40.69 15.77
CA GLU A 16 30.11 41.14 17.14
C GLU A 16 28.66 40.85 17.53
N LEU A 17 27.72 41.12 16.63
CA LEU A 17 26.30 40.84 16.80
C LEU A 17 26.06 39.36 17.07
N PHE A 18 26.52 38.47 16.19
CA PHE A 18 26.27 37.04 16.33
C PHE A 18 27.02 36.44 17.53
N ALA A 19 28.23 36.93 17.86
CA ALA A 19 28.94 36.51 19.06
C ALA A 19 28.19 36.88 20.37
N VAL A 20 27.56 38.06 20.43
CA VAL A 20 26.69 38.44 21.56
C VAL A 20 25.51 37.48 21.68
N LEU A 21 24.84 37.17 20.57
CA LEU A 21 23.69 36.28 20.58
C LEU A 21 24.07 34.85 20.96
N LEU A 22 25.18 34.32 20.42
CA LEU A 22 25.62 32.96 20.74
C LEU A 22 25.91 32.78 22.22
N ARG A 23 26.47 33.81 22.88
CA ARG A 23 26.74 33.78 24.32
C ARG A 23 25.46 33.62 25.15
N GLN A 24 24.31 34.08 24.66
CA GLN A 24 23.02 33.88 25.34
C GLN A 24 22.61 32.39 25.35
N LEU A 25 23.08 31.60 24.39
CA LEU A 25 22.81 30.17 24.29
C LEU A 25 23.82 29.29 25.02
N LYS A 26 24.83 29.86 25.70
CA LYS A 26 25.90 29.11 26.39
C LYS A 26 25.37 28.02 27.33
N ARG A 27 24.39 28.35 28.17
CA ARG A 27 23.82 27.40 29.14
C ARG A 27 22.96 26.32 28.46
N PRO A 28 21.99 26.66 27.57
CA PRO A 28 21.25 25.65 26.81
C PRO A 28 22.15 24.73 25.96
N LEU A 29 23.15 25.27 25.27
CA LEU A 29 24.06 24.48 24.44
C LEU A 29 24.88 23.49 25.27
N LYS A 30 25.31 23.89 26.47
CA LYS A 30 26.02 23.00 27.40
C LYS A 30 25.19 21.79 27.81
N THR A 31 23.88 21.98 28.03
CA THR A 31 22.94 20.89 28.32
C THR A 31 22.86 19.88 27.16
N HIS A 32 23.05 20.36 25.93
CA HIS A 32 23.06 19.54 24.70
C HIS A 32 24.47 19.15 24.23
N GLY A 33 25.45 19.14 25.14
CA GLY A 33 26.79 18.58 24.88
C GLY A 33 27.76 19.51 24.15
N PHE A 34 27.46 20.82 24.08
CA PHE A 34 28.34 21.82 23.46
C PHE A 34 28.77 22.88 24.49
N ASP A 35 30.00 22.77 25.01
CA ASP A 35 30.54 23.74 25.98
C ASP A 35 31.16 24.93 25.24
N LEU A 36 30.57 26.11 25.42
CA LEU A 36 30.95 27.34 24.73
C LEU A 36 31.58 28.32 25.72
N ASN A 37 32.84 28.72 25.52
CA ASN A 37 33.42 29.85 26.24
C ASN A 37 33.29 31.17 25.44
N ASP A 38 33.66 32.30 26.06
CA ASP A 38 33.41 33.62 25.47
C ASP A 38 34.34 33.90 24.28
N ASP A 39 35.55 33.36 24.29
CA ASP A 39 36.50 33.45 23.17
C ASP A 39 36.07 32.57 21.99
N ASP A 40 35.51 31.39 22.27
CA ASP A 40 34.94 30.49 21.26
C ASP A 40 33.80 31.16 20.50
N ALA A 41 32.94 31.90 21.19
CA ALA A 41 31.81 32.57 20.56
C ALA A 41 32.25 33.64 19.54
N ALA A 42 33.28 34.41 19.87
CA ALA A 42 33.86 35.42 18.97
C ALA A 42 34.56 34.76 17.76
N GLN A 43 35.34 33.70 18.00
CA GLN A 43 36.03 32.96 16.94
C GLN A 43 35.05 32.29 15.98
N LEU A 44 33.99 31.67 16.50
CA LEU A 44 32.96 31.01 15.69
C LEU A 44 32.18 32.01 14.86
N ALA A 45 31.80 33.15 15.44
CA ALA A 45 31.12 34.20 14.70
C ALA A 45 31.98 34.71 13.54
N GLY A 46 33.25 35.03 13.81
CA GLY A 46 34.20 35.43 12.77
C GLY A 46 34.42 34.37 11.69
N ALA A 47 34.53 33.10 12.07
CA ALA A 47 34.70 32.01 11.11
C ALA A 47 33.45 31.81 10.25
N VAL A 48 32.25 31.99 10.81
CA VAL A 48 30.99 31.79 10.11
C VAL A 48 30.67 32.94 9.16
N THR A 49 30.78 34.20 9.61
CA THR A 49 30.54 35.38 8.75
C THR A 49 31.55 35.50 7.61
N GLN A 50 32.79 35.06 7.82
CA GLN A 50 33.85 35.08 6.80
C GLN A 50 33.90 33.78 5.98
N HIS A 51 32.91 32.88 6.15
CA HIS A 51 32.82 31.58 5.48
C HIS A 51 34.09 30.71 5.61
N ARG A 52 34.83 30.83 6.71
CA ARG A 52 36.01 30.00 7.01
C ARG A 52 35.62 28.66 7.63
N PRO A 53 36.28 27.56 7.25
CA PRO A 53 36.00 26.25 7.82
C PRO A 53 36.31 26.26 9.34
N ASP A 54 35.44 25.62 10.11
CA ASP A 54 35.62 25.40 11.55
C ASP A 54 35.01 24.06 11.94
N THR A 55 35.76 23.23 12.66
CA THR A 55 35.37 21.86 13.03
C THR A 55 34.22 21.82 14.04
N ARG A 56 33.95 22.93 14.74
CA ARG A 56 32.88 23.04 15.73
C ARG A 56 31.50 23.32 15.10
N ARG A 57 31.41 23.57 13.78
CA ARG A 57 30.15 23.90 13.08
C ARG A 57 29.08 22.81 13.19
N ALA A 58 29.45 21.57 12.90
CA ALA A 58 28.52 20.43 12.95
C ALA A 58 27.98 20.15 14.37
N PRO A 59 28.82 20.03 15.42
CA PRO A 59 28.30 19.82 16.78
C PRO A 59 27.52 21.05 17.29
N LEU A 60 27.89 22.27 16.89
CA LEU A 60 27.11 23.46 17.19
C LEU A 60 25.72 23.40 16.55
N LEU A 61 25.60 23.04 15.27
CA LEU A 61 24.30 22.92 14.58
C LEU A 61 23.39 21.89 15.25
N ALA A 62 23.95 20.75 15.69
CA ALA A 62 23.21 19.75 16.46
C ALA A 62 22.69 20.31 17.78
N GLY A 63 23.54 21.04 18.52
CA GLY A 63 23.14 21.71 19.76
C GLY A 63 22.05 22.77 19.56
N LEU A 64 22.19 23.64 18.54
CA LEU A 64 21.20 24.67 18.21
C LEU A 64 19.85 24.07 17.85
N THR A 65 19.85 22.98 17.09
CA THR A 65 18.65 22.22 16.71
C THR A 65 17.91 21.68 17.93
N ALA A 66 18.66 21.11 18.89
CA ALA A 66 18.08 20.60 20.12
C ALA A 66 17.50 21.74 20.99
N VAL A 67 18.17 22.89 21.06
CA VAL A 67 17.68 24.08 21.78
C VAL A 67 16.38 24.60 21.19
N ILE A 68 16.25 24.64 19.86
CA ILE A 68 15.01 25.05 19.18
C ILE A 68 13.89 24.06 19.52
N ALA A 69 14.12 22.76 19.34
CA ALA A 69 13.12 21.73 19.60
C ALA A 69 12.64 21.72 21.07
N GLU A 70 13.57 21.90 22.02
CA GLU A 70 13.25 22.04 23.45
C GLU A 70 12.36 23.26 23.70
N SER A 71 12.71 24.41 23.10
CA SER A 71 12.01 25.67 23.31
C SER A 71 10.63 25.67 22.64
N GLU A 72 10.47 25.01 21.49
CA GLU A 72 9.16 24.73 20.92
C GLU A 72 8.33 23.78 21.80
N GLY A 73 8.98 22.80 22.43
CA GLY A 73 8.36 21.92 23.42
C GLY A 73 7.78 22.70 24.59
N VAL A 74 8.47 23.75 25.06
CA VAL A 74 7.96 24.67 26.09
C VAL A 74 6.70 25.39 25.60
N LEU A 75 6.71 26.00 24.42
CA LEU A 75 5.54 26.70 23.87
C LEU A 75 4.33 25.79 23.65
N LYS A 76 4.57 24.54 23.24
CA LYS A 76 3.52 23.53 23.04
C LYS A 76 2.78 23.14 24.31
N GLN A 77 3.35 23.37 25.50
CA GLN A 77 2.63 23.14 26.78
C GLN A 77 1.37 24.01 26.88
N TRP A 78 1.37 25.17 26.21
CA TRP A 78 0.21 26.06 26.09
C TRP A 78 -0.56 25.89 24.77
N GLY A 79 -0.26 24.86 23.98
CA GLY A 79 -0.87 24.63 22.67
C GLY A 79 -0.50 25.65 21.60
N LEU A 80 0.61 26.40 21.80
CA LEU A 80 1.03 27.47 20.90
C LEU A 80 2.17 26.99 19.99
N SER A 81 2.09 27.34 18.71
CA SER A 81 3.26 27.40 17.83
C SER A 81 4.10 28.65 18.13
N PHE A 82 5.34 28.69 17.66
CA PHE A 82 6.18 29.88 17.79
C PHE A 82 5.52 31.16 17.23
N GLN A 83 4.88 31.06 16.06
CA GLN A 83 4.18 32.19 15.44
C GLN A 83 3.01 32.66 16.31
N GLN A 84 2.20 31.73 16.80
CA GLN A 84 1.08 32.05 17.69
C GLN A 84 1.56 32.64 19.02
N ALA A 85 2.66 32.14 19.57
CA ALA A 85 3.22 32.63 20.82
C ALA A 85 3.60 34.12 20.72
N LEU A 86 4.22 34.55 19.61
CA LEU A 86 4.56 35.95 19.39
C LEU A 86 3.33 36.87 19.33
N ASP A 87 2.21 36.38 18.79
CA ASP A 87 0.96 37.15 18.68
C ASP A 87 0.13 37.14 19.98
N VAL A 88 0.39 36.21 20.90
CA VAL A 88 -0.32 36.09 22.18
C VAL A 88 0.31 37.01 23.24
N LYS A 89 -0.48 37.99 23.70
CA LYS A 89 -0.09 38.85 24.82
C LYS A 89 -0.01 38.07 26.13
N MET A 90 0.90 38.47 27.02
CA MET A 90 1.13 37.79 28.29
C MET A 90 -0.10 37.72 29.21
N ASP A 91 -0.96 38.74 29.19
CA ASP A 91 -2.21 38.77 29.96
C ASP A 91 -3.26 37.77 29.46
N ALA A 92 -3.11 37.28 28.23
CA ALA A 92 -3.95 36.24 27.64
C ALA A 92 -3.40 34.81 27.84
N MET A 93 -2.21 34.66 28.45
CA MET A 93 -1.65 33.34 28.74
C MET A 93 -2.42 32.68 29.90
N PRO A 94 -2.80 31.39 29.77
CA PRO A 94 -3.47 30.67 30.86
C PRO A 94 -2.48 30.23 31.95
N GLY A 95 -2.97 29.93 33.15
CA GLY A 95 -2.19 29.22 34.18
C GLY A 95 -1.49 30.08 35.23
N TRP A 96 -1.93 31.31 35.47
CA TRP A 96 -1.45 32.15 36.57
C TRP A 96 -2.63 32.78 37.34
N GLU A 97 -2.55 32.78 38.67
CA GLU A 97 -3.51 33.44 39.57
C GLU A 97 -2.85 34.51 40.43
N THR A 98 -1.51 34.48 40.53
CA THR A 98 -0.70 35.42 41.30
C THR A 98 0.32 36.16 40.42
N THR A 99 0.80 37.31 40.91
CA THR A 99 1.87 38.06 40.23
C THR A 99 3.18 37.27 40.13
N ALA A 100 3.46 36.39 41.10
CA ALA A 100 4.67 35.56 41.07
C ALA A 100 4.62 34.54 39.92
N GLU A 101 3.50 33.83 39.78
CA GLU A 101 3.27 32.88 38.68
C GLU A 101 3.27 33.59 37.32
N PHE A 102 2.68 34.79 37.23
CA PHE A 102 2.73 35.60 36.02
C PHE A 102 4.18 35.92 35.59
N LEU A 103 5.04 36.30 36.55
CA LEU A 103 6.43 36.64 36.26
C LEU A 103 7.25 35.41 35.84
N GLU A 104 7.02 34.25 36.46
CA GLU A 104 7.66 33.00 36.08
C GLU A 104 7.25 32.57 34.67
N LEU A 105 5.95 32.58 34.39
CA LEU A 105 5.38 32.28 33.08
C LEU A 105 5.88 33.21 31.98
N ALA A 106 5.92 34.51 32.26
CA ALA A 106 6.46 35.51 31.33
C ALA A 106 7.93 35.22 31.01
N ASN A 107 8.72 34.87 32.03
CA ASN A 107 10.12 34.54 31.84
C ASN A 107 10.29 33.25 31.02
N GLU A 108 9.49 32.21 31.24
CA GLU A 108 9.57 30.97 30.46
C GLU A 108 9.22 31.17 28.99
N LYS A 109 8.09 31.81 28.70
CA LYS A 109 7.64 32.09 27.34
C LYS A 109 8.66 32.95 26.59
N SER A 110 9.05 34.09 27.17
CA SER A 110 9.98 35.02 26.50
C SER A 110 11.37 34.39 26.31
N ASN A 111 11.84 33.55 27.24
CA ASN A 111 13.10 32.85 27.05
C ASN A 111 13.02 31.79 25.94
N ALA A 112 11.89 31.08 25.81
CA ALA A 112 11.70 30.10 24.74
C ALA A 112 11.69 30.79 23.37
N GLU A 113 10.96 31.91 23.24
CA GLU A 113 10.91 32.71 22.02
C GLU A 113 12.30 33.21 21.63
N LEU A 114 13.02 33.82 22.57
CA LEU A 114 14.36 34.35 22.34
C LEU A 114 15.36 33.26 21.92
N ARG A 115 15.30 32.07 22.55
CA ARG A 115 16.14 30.93 22.16
C ARG A 115 15.86 30.47 20.75
N ILE A 116 14.59 30.38 20.34
CA ILE A 116 14.20 30.00 18.98
C ILE A 116 14.76 31.01 17.97
N VAL A 117 14.57 32.32 18.21
CA VAL A 117 15.06 33.38 17.32
C VAL A 117 16.57 33.29 17.14
N ILE A 118 17.32 33.24 18.25
CA ILE A 118 18.78 33.27 18.23
C ILE A 118 19.34 31.99 17.62
N ALA A 119 18.78 30.84 17.99
CA ALA A 119 19.26 29.56 17.48
C ALA A 119 18.92 29.39 16.00
N ALA A 120 17.76 29.86 15.54
CA ALA A 120 17.40 29.87 14.12
C ALA A 120 18.33 30.80 13.32
N ALA A 121 18.64 31.98 13.83
CA ALA A 121 19.61 32.90 13.22
C ALA A 121 20.97 32.23 13.06
N TRP A 122 21.48 31.57 14.10
CA TRP A 122 22.76 30.86 14.05
C TRP A 122 22.74 29.63 13.14
N ALA A 123 21.66 28.85 13.15
CA ALA A 123 21.54 27.70 12.28
C ALA A 123 21.50 28.12 10.80
N LEU A 124 20.82 29.22 10.48
CA LEU A 124 20.83 29.78 9.12
C LEU A 124 22.25 30.17 8.67
N LEU A 125 23.04 30.79 9.56
CA LEU A 125 24.44 31.13 9.25
C LEU A 125 25.34 29.89 9.05
N LEU A 126 24.94 28.76 9.63
CA LEU A 126 25.57 27.45 9.40
C LEU A 126 25.00 26.73 8.16
N ASP A 127 24.28 27.43 7.29
CA ASP A 127 23.65 26.96 6.05
C ASP A 127 22.51 25.94 6.26
N GLU A 128 21.84 26.01 7.42
CA GLU A 128 20.64 25.21 7.72
C GLU A 128 19.37 26.03 7.45
N ARG A 129 18.76 25.81 6.28
CA ARG A 129 17.62 26.60 5.79
C ARG A 129 16.28 26.16 6.37
N ARG A 130 16.17 25.01 7.04
CA ARG A 130 14.88 24.56 7.60
C ARG A 130 14.27 25.52 8.62
N TRP A 131 15.12 26.34 9.27
CA TRP A 131 14.70 27.32 10.29
C TRP A 131 14.40 28.71 9.72
N LEU A 132 14.56 28.88 8.41
CA LEU A 132 14.28 30.11 7.70
C LEU A 132 12.84 30.63 7.90
N PRO A 133 11.78 29.79 8.01
CA PRO A 133 10.43 30.28 8.24
C PRO A 133 10.26 31.10 9.52
N TYR A 134 10.97 30.77 10.60
CA TYR A 134 10.91 31.54 11.85
C TYR A 134 11.46 32.97 11.66
N LEU A 135 12.58 33.09 10.97
CA LEU A 135 13.22 34.38 10.71
C LEU A 135 12.44 35.21 9.70
N LEU A 136 11.84 34.58 8.67
CA LEU A 136 10.99 35.27 7.72
C LEU A 136 9.72 35.81 8.35
N TYR A 137 9.11 35.06 9.28
CA TYR A 137 7.94 35.51 10.03
C TYR A 137 8.28 36.73 10.89
N LEU A 138 9.35 36.65 11.69
CA LEU A 138 9.83 37.77 12.52
C LEU A 138 10.17 39.00 11.68
N ALA A 139 10.90 38.82 10.58
CA ALA A 139 11.35 39.93 9.74
C ALA A 139 10.19 40.69 9.07
N ALA A 140 9.02 40.04 8.89
CA ALA A 140 7.80 40.65 8.36
C ALA A 140 7.05 41.51 9.39
N GLY A 141 7.39 41.43 10.69
CA GLY A 141 6.86 42.27 11.75
C GLY A 141 7.51 43.67 11.83
N HIS A 142 7.04 44.49 12.77
CA HIS A 142 7.45 45.89 12.95
C HIS A 142 7.83 46.23 14.41
N TYR A 143 9.15 46.42 14.63
CA TYR A 143 9.84 47.16 15.71
C TYR A 143 10.09 46.49 17.08
N ASP A 144 10.98 45.50 17.11
CA ASP A 144 11.70 45.02 18.30
C ASP A 144 13.16 44.57 17.97
N ASP A 145 13.92 44.13 18.98
CA ASP A 145 15.33 43.71 18.84
C ASP A 145 15.44 42.40 18.03
N GLU A 146 14.46 41.50 18.17
CA GLU A 146 14.35 40.20 17.49
C GLU A 146 14.17 40.38 15.98
N THR A 147 13.36 41.36 15.56
CA THR A 147 13.17 41.73 14.15
C THR A 147 14.48 42.20 13.52
N VAL A 148 15.27 42.99 14.25
CA VAL A 148 16.59 43.45 13.78
C VAL A 148 17.54 42.26 13.61
N ILE A 149 17.59 41.37 14.61
CA ILE A 149 18.41 40.15 14.57
C ILE A 149 18.05 39.27 13.36
N ALA A 150 16.75 39.03 13.14
CA ALA A 150 16.26 38.22 12.04
C ALA A 150 16.65 38.82 10.69
N ARG A 151 16.46 40.14 10.49
CA ARG A 151 16.85 40.83 9.26
C ARG A 151 18.36 40.76 9.00
N ARG A 152 19.18 40.91 10.04
CA ARG A 152 20.65 40.82 9.94
C ARG A 152 21.11 39.40 9.62
N ALA A 153 20.51 38.37 10.22
CA ALA A 153 20.80 36.98 9.91
C ALA A 153 20.45 36.61 8.46
N LEU A 154 19.26 37.00 8.00
CA LEU A 154 18.81 36.80 6.62
C LEU A 154 19.75 37.50 5.62
N ALA A 155 20.13 38.75 5.92
CA ALA A 155 21.02 39.53 5.08
C ALA A 155 22.42 38.92 4.95
N CYS A 156 22.98 38.49 6.07
CA CYS A 156 24.30 37.85 6.10
C CYS A 156 24.28 36.53 5.33
N ALA A 157 23.25 35.70 5.52
CA ALA A 157 23.14 34.38 4.88
C ALA A 157 22.88 34.46 3.36
N SER A 158 22.08 35.45 2.91
CA SER A 158 21.75 35.59 1.49
C SER A 158 22.71 36.50 0.71
N GLY A 159 23.50 37.32 1.40
CA GLY A 159 24.27 38.41 0.79
C GLY A 159 23.42 39.61 0.33
N SER A 160 22.16 39.70 0.76
CA SER A 160 21.23 40.79 0.38
C SER A 160 21.12 41.81 1.50
N GLU A 161 21.22 43.11 1.19
CA GLU A 161 21.03 44.13 2.22
C GLU A 161 19.53 44.42 2.50
N PRO A 162 19.09 44.48 3.78
CA PRO A 162 17.70 44.80 4.14
C PRO A 162 17.24 46.20 3.74
N SER A 163 18.18 47.07 3.35
CA SER A 163 17.95 48.43 2.84
C SER A 163 17.48 48.45 1.37
N ASN A 164 17.63 47.35 0.63
CA ASN A 164 17.23 47.26 -0.79
C ASN A 164 15.71 47.17 -0.92
N ALA A 165 15.09 47.90 -1.85
CA ALA A 165 13.64 47.96 -2.02
C ALA A 165 12.94 46.58 -2.18
N ASP A 166 13.63 45.60 -2.79
CA ASP A 166 13.09 44.26 -3.05
C ASP A 166 13.80 43.12 -2.29
N TRP A 167 14.55 43.45 -1.22
CA TRP A 167 15.39 42.48 -0.50
C TRP A 167 14.60 41.23 -0.07
N PHE A 168 13.37 41.40 0.41
CA PHE A 168 12.53 40.27 0.88
C PHE A 168 12.16 39.30 -0.25
N ALA A 169 11.98 39.79 -1.47
CA ALA A 169 11.73 38.95 -2.64
C ALA A 169 12.98 38.15 -3.03
N GLN A 170 14.16 38.76 -2.93
CA GLN A 170 15.44 38.07 -3.19
C GLN A 170 15.72 36.99 -2.15
N ILE A 171 15.44 37.25 -0.86
CA ILE A 171 15.52 36.21 0.19
C ILE A 171 14.60 35.04 -0.14
N ARG A 172 13.36 35.30 -0.55
CA ARG A 172 12.39 34.25 -0.91
C ARG A 172 12.86 33.42 -2.11
N LEU A 173 13.52 34.03 -3.08
CA LEU A 173 14.10 33.32 -4.23
C LEU A 173 15.33 32.48 -3.82
N TRP A 174 16.21 33.03 -2.98
CA TRP A 174 17.34 32.28 -2.43
C TRP A 174 16.87 31.08 -1.61
N ALA A 175 15.80 31.24 -0.82
CA ALA A 175 15.18 30.18 -0.02
C ALA A 175 14.70 28.98 -0.85
N GLN A 176 14.33 29.21 -2.11
CA GLN A 176 13.87 28.17 -3.02
C GLN A 176 15.02 27.34 -3.61
N GLN A 177 16.28 27.73 -3.38
CA GLN A 177 17.44 26.96 -3.80
C GLN A 177 17.73 25.84 -2.77
N PRO A 178 18.02 24.60 -3.20
CA PRO A 178 18.39 23.51 -2.30
C PRO A 178 19.72 23.78 -1.59
N THR A 179 19.87 23.36 -0.33
CA THR A 179 21.18 23.34 0.35
C THR A 179 22.09 22.27 -0.25
N LYS A 180 23.41 22.32 0.01
CA LYS A 180 24.35 21.29 -0.49
C LYS A 180 23.98 19.87 -0.04
N THR A 181 23.57 19.71 1.22
CA THR A 181 23.12 18.42 1.77
C THR A 181 21.83 17.94 1.11
N GLN A 182 20.88 18.85 0.89
CA GLN A 182 19.63 18.54 0.21
C GLN A 182 19.85 18.22 -1.28
N GLY A 183 20.82 18.86 -1.93
CA GLY A 183 21.26 18.54 -3.28
C GLY A 183 21.77 17.11 -3.42
N ALA A 184 22.62 16.65 -2.49
CA ALA A 184 23.13 15.27 -2.49
C ALA A 184 22.01 14.23 -2.32
N ILE A 185 21.06 14.46 -1.40
CA ILE A 185 19.90 13.56 -1.19
C ILE A 185 19.04 13.48 -2.46
N VAL A 186 18.79 14.62 -3.13
CA VAL A 186 18.02 14.66 -4.38
C VAL A 186 18.74 13.89 -5.49
N GLU A 187 20.06 14.03 -5.61
CA GLU A 187 20.86 13.28 -6.59
C GLU A 187 20.83 11.76 -6.32
N GLN A 188 21.00 11.34 -5.07
CA GLN A 188 20.92 9.93 -4.67
C GLN A 188 19.54 9.34 -4.94
N LEU A 189 18.46 10.05 -4.58
CA LEU A 189 17.10 9.62 -4.86
C LEU A 189 16.84 9.48 -6.37
N GLN A 190 17.31 10.44 -7.17
CA GLN A 190 17.17 10.38 -8.63
C GLN A 190 17.96 9.20 -9.22
N ARG A 191 19.14 8.91 -8.67
CA ARG A 191 19.93 7.74 -9.05
C ARG A 191 19.20 6.44 -8.72
N LEU A 192 18.64 6.33 -7.52
CA LEU A 192 17.83 5.17 -7.11
C LEU A 192 16.63 4.99 -8.04
N ARG A 193 15.84 6.04 -8.30
CA ARG A 193 14.69 6.01 -9.23
C ARG A 193 15.10 5.55 -10.64
N THR A 194 16.27 5.95 -11.12
CA THR A 194 16.79 5.52 -12.43
C THR A 194 17.08 4.02 -12.46
N LEU A 195 17.68 3.47 -11.40
CA LEU A 195 17.96 2.03 -11.29
C LEU A 195 16.68 1.21 -11.18
N LEU A 196 15.75 1.65 -10.32
CA LEU A 196 14.44 1.01 -10.16
C LEU A 196 13.61 1.07 -11.45
N GLY A 197 13.68 2.17 -12.20
CA GLY A 197 12.98 2.30 -13.48
C GLY A 197 13.41 1.27 -14.51
N ARG A 198 14.69 0.87 -14.54
CA ARG A 198 15.16 -0.24 -15.41
C ARG A 198 14.53 -1.57 -15.00
N VAL A 199 14.42 -1.81 -13.70
CA VAL A 199 13.76 -3.02 -13.16
C VAL A 199 12.28 -3.03 -13.55
N ALA A 200 11.60 -1.89 -13.42
CA ALA A 200 10.20 -1.74 -13.81
C ALA A 200 9.98 -2.03 -15.31
N ASP A 201 10.84 -1.49 -16.19
CA ASP A 201 10.74 -1.72 -17.64
C ASP A 201 10.91 -3.20 -18.01
N LEU A 202 11.88 -3.89 -17.41
CA LEU A 202 12.11 -5.32 -17.63
C LEU A 202 10.91 -6.16 -17.17
N LYS A 203 10.33 -5.82 -16.01
CA LYS A 203 9.11 -6.46 -15.49
C LYS A 203 7.92 -6.21 -16.42
N GLY A 204 7.71 -4.97 -16.87
CA GLY A 204 6.64 -4.61 -17.81
C GLY A 204 6.76 -5.36 -19.14
N ALA A 205 7.97 -5.45 -19.70
CA ALA A 205 8.23 -6.25 -20.90
C ALA A 205 7.93 -7.75 -20.66
N GLY A 206 8.34 -8.28 -19.50
CA GLY A 206 8.00 -9.64 -19.08
C GLY A 206 6.49 -9.89 -18.97
N MET A 207 5.72 -8.91 -18.47
CA MET A 207 4.26 -8.98 -18.41
C MET A 207 3.64 -9.03 -19.81
N LEU A 208 4.13 -8.25 -20.76
CA LEU A 208 3.67 -8.32 -22.16
C LEU A 208 3.95 -9.70 -22.78
N LEU A 209 5.14 -10.27 -22.56
CA LEU A 209 5.47 -11.63 -22.99
C LEU A 209 4.53 -12.67 -22.36
N GLY A 210 4.24 -12.53 -21.05
CA GLY A 210 3.30 -13.40 -20.33
C GLY A 210 1.85 -13.24 -20.78
N TRP A 211 1.46 -12.04 -21.22
CA TRP A 211 0.15 -11.79 -21.83
C TRP A 211 0.04 -12.50 -23.18
N ASP A 212 1.00 -12.27 -24.09
CA ASP A 212 0.99 -12.88 -25.43
C ASP A 212 1.02 -14.41 -25.35
N GLN A 213 1.74 -14.97 -24.37
CA GLN A 213 1.83 -16.41 -24.12
C GLN A 213 0.46 -17.06 -23.88
N ARG A 214 -0.48 -16.29 -23.32
CA ARG A 214 -1.81 -16.77 -22.89
C ARG A 214 -2.93 -16.32 -23.83
N THR A 215 -2.61 -15.61 -24.92
CA THR A 215 -3.60 -15.10 -25.87
C THR A 215 -3.29 -15.52 -27.32
N TYR A 216 -2.13 -15.12 -27.86
CA TYR A 216 -1.85 -15.23 -29.30
C TYR A 216 -0.63 -16.08 -29.66
N MET A 217 0.20 -16.43 -28.68
CA MET A 217 1.43 -17.17 -28.94
C MET A 217 1.13 -18.53 -29.62
N PRO A 218 1.78 -18.86 -30.75
CA PRO A 218 1.67 -20.18 -31.36
C PRO A 218 2.18 -21.29 -30.42
N ALA A 219 1.58 -22.49 -30.53
CA ALA A 219 1.92 -23.63 -29.66
C ALA A 219 3.41 -24.04 -29.72
N GLY A 220 4.09 -23.84 -30.85
CA GLY A 220 5.53 -24.12 -31.00
C GLY A 220 6.47 -23.11 -30.32
N GLY A 221 5.95 -21.99 -29.80
CA GLY A 221 6.74 -20.90 -29.23
C GLY A 221 7.17 -21.08 -27.77
N VAL A 222 6.74 -22.15 -27.10
CA VAL A 222 6.86 -22.34 -25.64
C VAL A 222 8.30 -22.20 -25.15
N GLN A 223 9.27 -22.88 -25.78
CA GLN A 223 10.67 -22.85 -25.33
C GLN A 223 11.27 -21.45 -25.42
N GLY A 224 11.17 -20.82 -26.61
CA GLY A 224 11.71 -19.47 -26.80
C GLY A 224 11.07 -18.44 -25.89
N ARG A 225 9.75 -18.54 -25.62
CA ARG A 225 9.06 -17.68 -24.66
C ARG A 225 9.56 -17.88 -23.24
N ALA A 226 9.76 -19.13 -22.82
CA ALA A 226 10.30 -19.44 -21.49
C ALA A 226 11.71 -18.85 -21.31
N ASP A 227 12.58 -18.99 -22.31
CA ASP A 227 13.95 -18.47 -22.28
C ASP A 227 13.99 -16.92 -22.20
N GLN A 228 13.12 -16.25 -22.97
CA GLN A 228 12.96 -14.79 -22.92
C GLN A 228 12.48 -14.32 -21.53
N ALA A 229 11.44 -14.96 -20.99
CA ALA A 229 10.89 -14.62 -19.67
C ALA A 229 11.92 -14.84 -18.56
N ALA A 230 12.66 -15.96 -18.60
CA ALA A 230 13.73 -16.25 -17.65
C ALA A 230 14.86 -15.21 -17.71
N THR A 231 15.26 -14.81 -18.92
CA THR A 231 16.30 -13.78 -19.11
C THR A 231 15.88 -12.44 -18.51
N LEU A 232 14.67 -11.97 -18.81
CA LEU A 232 14.18 -10.70 -18.28
C LEU A 232 14.02 -10.73 -16.75
N ALA A 233 13.50 -11.83 -16.20
CA ALA A 233 13.36 -12.00 -14.75
C ALA A 233 14.72 -12.04 -14.05
N GLY A 234 15.70 -12.73 -14.62
CA GLY A 234 17.08 -12.79 -14.10
C GLY A 234 17.74 -11.41 -14.07
N LEU A 235 17.66 -10.66 -15.17
CA LEU A 235 18.20 -9.29 -15.24
C LEU A 235 17.50 -8.33 -14.27
N ALA A 236 16.17 -8.43 -14.14
CA ALA A 236 15.42 -7.61 -13.20
C ALA A 236 15.84 -7.90 -11.74
N HIS A 237 16.06 -9.17 -11.40
CA HIS A 237 16.55 -9.58 -10.08
C HIS A 237 17.99 -9.09 -9.83
N GLU A 238 18.89 -9.30 -10.79
CA GLU A 238 20.29 -8.85 -10.71
C GLU A 238 20.37 -7.34 -10.49
N PHE A 239 19.65 -6.54 -11.30
CA PHE A 239 19.67 -5.09 -11.18
C PHE A 239 19.05 -4.60 -9.87
N PHE A 240 17.98 -5.25 -9.39
CA PHE A 240 17.36 -4.86 -8.12
C PHE A 240 18.25 -5.20 -6.92
N THR A 241 18.97 -6.32 -6.96
CA THR A 241 19.80 -6.81 -5.86
C THR A 241 21.27 -6.37 -5.94
N ALA A 242 21.60 -5.47 -6.87
CA ALA A 242 22.92 -4.87 -7.01
C ALA A 242 23.30 -4.07 -5.75
N ASP A 243 24.58 -4.12 -5.36
CA ASP A 243 25.06 -3.51 -4.12
C ASP A 243 24.87 -1.98 -4.11
N GLU A 244 24.92 -1.32 -5.27
CA GLU A 244 24.64 0.12 -5.41
C GLU A 244 23.21 0.47 -4.96
N VAL A 245 22.21 -0.39 -5.28
CA VAL A 245 20.82 -0.18 -4.85
C VAL A 245 20.73 -0.29 -3.33
N GLY A 246 21.40 -1.28 -2.74
CA GLY A 246 21.46 -1.46 -1.28
C GLY A 246 22.08 -0.24 -0.59
N GLN A 247 23.22 0.25 -1.08
CA GLN A 247 23.89 1.42 -0.52
C GLN A 247 23.01 2.67 -0.58
N LEU A 248 22.39 2.95 -1.73
CA LEU A 248 21.49 4.09 -1.88
C LEU A 248 20.28 4.01 -0.94
N LEU A 249 19.72 2.82 -0.75
CA LEU A 249 18.59 2.60 0.16
C LEU A 249 18.97 2.81 1.63
N ASP A 250 20.19 2.44 2.02
CA ASP A 250 20.69 2.68 3.38
C ASP A 250 21.08 4.15 3.59
N ASP A 251 21.67 4.83 2.59
CA ASP A 251 22.02 6.27 2.67
C ASP A 251 20.77 7.17 2.76
N LEU A 252 19.70 6.81 2.05
CA LEU A 252 18.44 7.55 2.03
C LEU A 252 17.51 7.22 3.22
N ASP A 253 17.86 6.22 4.04
CA ASP A 253 17.07 5.83 5.20
C ASP A 253 16.95 6.97 6.20
N GLY A 254 15.73 7.28 6.64
CA GLY A 254 15.46 8.37 7.59
C GLY A 254 15.66 9.79 7.07
N GLN A 255 15.98 9.99 5.78
CA GLN A 255 16.20 11.33 5.19
C GLN A 255 14.90 12.10 4.90
N PHE A 256 13.75 11.42 4.92
CA PHE A 256 12.43 11.99 4.64
C PHE A 256 11.57 11.97 5.90
N ALA A 257 11.19 13.15 6.40
CA ALA A 257 10.46 13.27 7.67
C ALA A 257 8.99 12.85 7.58
N ASP A 258 8.36 13.05 6.42
CA ASP A 258 6.96 12.65 6.18
C ASP A 258 6.89 11.18 5.79
N TYR A 259 6.41 10.33 6.70
CA TYR A 259 6.22 8.89 6.51
C TYR A 259 5.34 8.55 5.30
N ASP A 260 4.37 9.43 4.99
CA ASP A 260 3.37 9.22 3.94
C ASP A 260 3.83 9.75 2.58
N SER A 261 4.97 10.44 2.50
CA SER A 261 5.54 10.89 1.23
C SER A 261 5.89 9.71 0.31
N ASP A 262 5.88 9.95 -1.00
CA ASP A 262 6.25 8.95 -2.01
C ASP A 262 7.71 8.53 -1.83
N GLU A 263 8.59 9.47 -1.48
CA GLU A 263 10.02 9.24 -1.25
C GLU A 263 10.27 8.35 -0.03
N ALA A 264 9.67 8.68 1.12
CA ALA A 264 9.81 7.87 2.32
C ALA A 264 9.28 6.45 2.09
N SER A 265 8.13 6.34 1.41
CA SER A 265 7.52 5.05 1.08
C SER A 265 8.40 4.24 0.11
N LEU A 266 8.96 4.89 -0.93
CA LEU A 266 9.85 4.25 -1.89
C LEU A 266 11.05 3.61 -1.19
N VAL A 267 11.74 4.39 -0.35
CA VAL A 267 12.92 3.91 0.37
C VAL A 267 12.53 2.77 1.33
N ARG A 268 11.50 2.97 2.16
CA ARG A 268 11.03 1.98 3.15
C ARG A 268 10.69 0.64 2.50
N ILE A 269 9.86 0.67 1.47
CA ILE A 269 9.34 -0.56 0.83
C ILE A 269 10.44 -1.24 0.01
N MET A 270 11.21 -0.50 -0.79
CA MET A 270 12.29 -1.09 -1.60
C MET A 270 13.42 -1.64 -0.74
N ARG A 271 13.74 -1.02 0.40
CA ARG A 271 14.73 -1.53 1.34
C ARG A 271 14.30 -2.83 2.00
N ARG A 272 13.03 -2.94 2.41
CA ARG A 272 12.45 -4.21 2.89
C ARG A 272 12.60 -5.31 1.84
N ASP A 273 12.16 -5.02 0.61
CA ASP A 273 12.15 -6.01 -0.48
C ASP A 273 13.58 -6.39 -0.90
N TYR A 274 14.50 -5.44 -0.95
CA TYR A 274 15.93 -5.67 -1.21
C TYR A 274 16.53 -6.62 -0.18
N ARG A 275 16.34 -6.34 1.11
CA ARG A 275 16.86 -7.18 2.21
C ARG A 275 16.30 -8.60 2.15
N LYS A 276 14.99 -8.75 1.90
CA LYS A 276 14.35 -10.07 1.73
C LYS A 276 14.96 -10.82 0.56
N LEU A 277 15.04 -10.20 -0.62
CA LEU A 277 15.53 -10.87 -1.83
C LEU A 277 17.03 -11.22 -1.73
N LYS A 278 17.86 -10.37 -1.12
CA LYS A 278 19.29 -10.62 -0.93
C LYS A 278 19.57 -11.80 0.00
N ARG A 279 18.65 -12.13 0.91
CA ARG A 279 18.75 -13.28 1.83
C ARG A 279 18.52 -14.62 1.13
N ILE A 280 17.77 -14.66 0.04
CA ILE A 280 17.41 -15.93 -0.60
C ILE A 280 18.59 -16.41 -1.46
N PRO A 281 19.19 -17.57 -1.17
CA PRO A 281 20.23 -18.13 -2.02
C PRO A 281 19.69 -18.41 -3.43
N SER A 282 20.41 -17.98 -4.47
CA SER A 282 19.98 -18.23 -5.86
C SER A 282 19.78 -19.71 -6.15
N ALA A 283 20.60 -20.59 -5.56
CA ALA A 283 20.47 -22.04 -5.68
C ALA A 283 19.12 -22.56 -5.15
N LEU A 284 18.64 -22.02 -4.01
CA LEU A 284 17.35 -22.40 -3.44
C LEU A 284 16.19 -21.99 -4.36
N LEU A 285 16.22 -20.77 -4.89
CA LEU A 285 15.21 -20.32 -5.85
C LEU A 285 15.19 -21.17 -7.12
N MET A 286 16.36 -21.48 -7.67
CA MET A 286 16.48 -22.36 -8.84
C MET A 286 15.92 -23.76 -8.56
N GLU A 287 16.21 -24.34 -7.39
CA GLU A 287 15.70 -25.65 -7.03
C GLU A 287 14.17 -25.65 -6.87
N VAL A 288 13.59 -24.62 -6.24
CA VAL A 288 12.13 -24.43 -6.16
C VAL A 288 11.50 -24.39 -7.54
N GLN A 289 12.08 -23.63 -8.48
CA GLN A 289 11.56 -23.53 -9.85
C GLN A 289 11.66 -24.86 -10.61
N GLN A 290 12.79 -25.56 -10.50
CA GLN A 290 12.99 -26.85 -11.15
C GLN A 290 12.04 -27.91 -10.60
N VAL A 291 11.93 -28.03 -9.27
CA VAL A 291 10.99 -28.96 -8.64
C VAL A 291 9.55 -28.60 -8.99
N GLY A 292 9.21 -27.31 -9.04
CA GLY A 292 7.88 -26.85 -9.44
C GLY A 292 7.52 -27.23 -10.89
N ALA A 293 8.47 -27.18 -11.82
CA ALA A 293 8.24 -27.64 -13.19
C ALA A 293 7.89 -29.15 -13.26
N HIS A 294 8.63 -29.99 -12.54
CA HIS A 294 8.35 -31.43 -12.49
C HIS A 294 7.07 -31.75 -11.71
N ALA A 295 6.85 -31.08 -10.58
CA ALA A 295 5.68 -31.26 -9.72
C ALA A 295 4.39 -30.87 -10.45
N ARG A 296 4.39 -29.83 -11.29
CA ARG A 296 3.24 -29.49 -12.15
C ARG A 296 2.84 -30.61 -13.09
N GLN A 297 3.81 -31.24 -13.76
CA GLN A 297 3.53 -32.34 -14.68
C GLN A 297 2.99 -33.56 -13.92
N ALA A 298 3.59 -33.88 -12.77
CA ALA A 298 3.12 -34.96 -11.91
C ALA A 298 1.70 -34.69 -11.38
N TRP A 299 1.41 -33.47 -10.94
CA TRP A 299 0.09 -33.03 -10.52
C TRP A 299 -0.95 -33.17 -11.64
N GLN A 300 -0.62 -32.74 -12.86
CA GLN A 300 -1.54 -32.85 -14.00
C GLN A 300 -1.87 -34.32 -14.27
N ASN A 301 -0.87 -35.20 -14.28
CA ASN A 301 -1.07 -36.63 -14.46
C ASN A 301 -1.90 -37.24 -13.32
N ALA A 302 -1.58 -36.91 -12.07
CA ALA A 302 -2.29 -37.34 -10.88
C ALA A 302 -3.76 -36.92 -10.92
N ARG A 303 -4.04 -35.66 -11.28
CA ARG A 303 -5.41 -35.13 -11.39
C ARG A 303 -6.19 -35.82 -12.50
N THR A 304 -5.58 -36.05 -13.67
CA THR A 304 -6.23 -36.76 -14.77
C THR A 304 -6.53 -38.22 -14.43
N GLN A 305 -5.65 -38.88 -13.66
CA GLN A 305 -5.78 -40.30 -13.30
C GLN A 305 -6.50 -40.53 -11.96
N ASN A 306 -6.88 -39.47 -11.25
CA ASN A 306 -7.41 -39.54 -9.88
C ASN A 306 -6.49 -40.29 -8.90
N ASP A 307 -5.17 -40.13 -9.07
CA ASP A 307 -4.17 -40.86 -8.28
C ASP A 307 -3.21 -39.89 -7.57
N PHE A 308 -3.48 -39.63 -6.30
CA PHE A 308 -2.66 -38.75 -5.47
C PHE A 308 -1.25 -39.29 -5.23
N ALA A 309 -1.04 -40.62 -5.26
CA ALA A 309 0.27 -41.21 -5.01
C ALA A 309 1.30 -40.82 -6.09
N LEU A 310 0.84 -40.51 -7.32
CA LEU A 310 1.69 -39.97 -8.38
C LEU A 310 2.24 -38.57 -8.05
N PHE A 311 1.51 -37.78 -7.26
CA PHE A 311 1.89 -36.42 -6.90
C PHE A 311 2.59 -36.33 -5.53
N GLN A 312 2.23 -37.21 -4.59
CA GLN A 312 2.75 -37.21 -3.22
C GLN A 312 4.28 -36.99 -3.10
N PRO A 313 5.16 -37.76 -3.75
CA PRO A 313 6.62 -37.59 -3.59
C PRO A 313 7.11 -36.22 -4.10
N HIS A 314 6.45 -35.66 -5.11
CA HIS A 314 6.77 -34.33 -5.61
C HIS A 314 6.30 -33.24 -4.65
N LEU A 315 5.13 -33.41 -4.04
CA LEU A 315 4.59 -32.51 -3.04
C LEU A 315 5.43 -32.52 -1.75
N GLU A 316 5.91 -33.69 -1.31
CA GLU A 316 6.83 -33.82 -0.17
C GLU A 316 8.15 -33.08 -0.44
N LYS A 317 8.72 -33.23 -1.64
CA LYS A 317 9.93 -32.48 -2.03
C LYS A 317 9.68 -30.98 -2.06
N MET A 318 8.57 -30.53 -2.64
CA MET A 318 8.20 -29.12 -2.66
C MET A 318 8.01 -28.57 -1.24
N LEU A 319 7.30 -29.28 -0.37
CA LEU A 319 7.09 -28.89 1.03
C LEU A 319 8.43 -28.70 1.77
N ALA A 320 9.39 -29.60 1.57
CA ALA A 320 10.72 -29.46 2.18
C ALA A 320 11.43 -28.17 1.74
N LEU A 321 11.37 -27.84 0.44
CA LEU A 321 11.95 -26.60 -0.08
C LEU A 321 11.22 -25.35 0.41
N GLN A 322 9.90 -25.41 0.56
CA GLN A 322 9.12 -24.28 1.11
C GLN A 322 9.41 -24.06 2.59
N ARG A 323 9.69 -25.10 3.38
CA ARG A 323 10.17 -24.95 4.76
C ARG A 323 11.56 -24.30 4.80
N GLN A 324 12.50 -24.73 3.97
CA GLN A 324 13.81 -24.09 3.87
C GLN A 324 13.70 -22.61 3.46
N LEU A 325 12.79 -22.30 2.54
CA LEU A 325 12.52 -20.94 2.13
C LEU A 325 11.90 -20.11 3.27
N ALA A 326 10.95 -20.69 4.01
CA ALA A 326 10.35 -20.06 5.19
C ALA A 326 11.41 -19.78 6.26
N GLU A 327 12.30 -20.73 6.56
CA GLU A 327 13.42 -20.56 7.50
C GLU A 327 14.38 -19.45 7.06
N THR A 328 14.69 -19.40 5.76
CA THR A 328 15.54 -18.36 5.16
C THR A 328 14.92 -16.96 5.31
N LEU A 329 13.60 -16.88 5.22
CA LEU A 329 12.81 -15.65 5.28
C LEU A 329 12.25 -15.37 6.67
N ASN A 330 12.61 -16.15 7.70
CA ASN A 330 12.02 -16.07 9.03
C ASN A 330 12.50 -14.83 9.79
N SER A 331 11.99 -13.67 9.39
CA SER A 331 12.33 -12.37 9.93
C SER A 331 11.21 -11.38 9.65
N SER A 332 10.52 -10.95 10.71
CA SER A 332 9.50 -9.90 10.68
C SER A 332 10.10 -8.52 10.44
N ALA A 333 9.23 -7.52 10.33
CA ALA A 333 9.59 -6.13 10.04
C ALA A 333 10.53 -5.50 11.09
N ASP A 334 10.46 -5.94 12.34
CA ASP A 334 11.32 -5.53 13.47
C ASP A 334 12.62 -6.36 13.56
N GLY A 335 12.84 -7.29 12.63
CA GLY A 335 14.05 -8.12 12.56
C GLY A 335 14.04 -9.36 13.46
N GLN A 336 12.96 -9.62 14.20
CA GLN A 336 12.79 -10.84 14.99
C GLN A 336 12.29 -12.00 14.12
N PRO A 337 12.51 -13.26 14.49
CA PRO A 337 11.84 -14.38 13.82
C PRO A 337 10.33 -14.33 14.07
N PHE A 338 9.53 -14.83 13.13
CA PHE A 338 8.10 -15.02 13.35
C PHE A 338 7.86 -16.15 14.35
N ASP A 339 6.81 -16.01 15.17
CA ASP A 339 6.38 -17.05 16.11
C ASP A 339 5.90 -18.32 15.38
N ASN A 340 5.21 -18.16 14.26
CA ASN A 340 4.82 -19.23 13.36
C ASN A 340 5.60 -19.14 12.04
N LEU A 341 6.30 -20.22 11.69
CA LEU A 341 7.13 -20.30 10.48
C LEU A 341 6.35 -20.02 9.19
N TYR A 342 5.06 -20.37 9.15
CA TYR A 342 4.20 -20.12 7.99
C TYR A 342 4.01 -18.63 7.70
N SER A 343 4.13 -17.76 8.71
CA SER A 343 4.10 -16.30 8.54
C SER A 343 5.18 -15.79 7.58
N ALA A 344 6.35 -16.44 7.53
CA ALA A 344 7.42 -16.07 6.59
C ALA A 344 7.04 -16.29 5.12
N LEU A 345 6.12 -17.22 4.83
CA LEU A 345 5.60 -17.44 3.48
C LEU A 345 4.43 -16.51 3.16
N LEU A 346 3.55 -16.24 4.13
CA LEU A 346 2.46 -15.27 4.01
C LEU A 346 3.00 -13.85 3.73
N ASP A 347 4.01 -13.42 4.47
CA ASP A 347 4.65 -12.10 4.37
C ASP A 347 5.40 -11.85 3.03
N ARG A 348 5.51 -12.87 2.17
CA ARG A 348 6.00 -12.71 0.79
C ARG A 348 4.91 -12.17 -0.14
N PHE A 349 3.66 -12.53 0.10
CA PHE A 349 2.53 -12.14 -0.73
C PHE A 349 1.80 -10.93 -0.13
N GLU A 350 1.63 -10.93 1.19
CA GLU A 350 1.07 -9.81 1.94
C GLU A 350 2.00 -9.35 3.06
N PRO A 351 2.92 -8.41 2.77
CA PRO A 351 3.88 -7.93 3.76
C PRO A 351 3.21 -7.38 5.02
N GLY A 352 3.64 -7.87 6.18
CA GLY A 352 3.12 -7.49 7.49
C GLY A 352 1.93 -8.33 7.98
N MET A 353 1.35 -9.20 7.16
CA MET A 353 0.34 -10.15 7.62
C MET A 353 0.99 -11.41 8.21
N THR A 354 0.62 -11.76 9.44
CA THR A 354 1.08 -12.98 10.13
C THR A 354 0.01 -14.05 10.15
N TYR A 355 0.40 -15.30 10.40
CA TYR A 355 -0.53 -16.39 10.64
C TYR A 355 -1.54 -16.04 11.73
N GLU A 356 -1.09 -15.53 12.87
CA GLU A 356 -1.93 -15.22 14.03
C GLU A 356 -3.02 -14.21 13.66
N ARG A 357 -2.64 -13.18 12.89
CA ARG A 357 -3.59 -12.16 12.46
C ARG A 357 -4.62 -12.71 11.48
N ILE A 358 -4.19 -13.53 10.52
CA ILE A 358 -5.12 -14.15 9.56
C ILE A 358 -6.02 -15.18 10.26
N ASP A 359 -5.48 -15.97 11.18
CA ASP A 359 -6.21 -16.98 11.94
C ASP A 359 -7.28 -16.36 12.84
N GLU A 360 -6.99 -15.25 13.51
CA GLU A 360 -7.98 -14.49 14.28
C GLU A 360 -9.19 -14.10 13.41
N ILE A 361 -8.94 -13.63 12.18
CA ILE A 361 -9.97 -13.21 11.23
C ILE A 361 -10.75 -14.41 10.71
N PHE A 362 -10.04 -15.44 10.25
CA PHE A 362 -10.64 -16.61 9.61
C PHE A 362 -11.39 -17.48 10.61
N SER A 363 -10.87 -17.67 11.83
CA SER A 363 -11.56 -18.40 12.89
C SER A 363 -12.84 -17.70 13.35
N GLY A 364 -12.82 -16.36 13.45
CA GLY A 364 -14.00 -15.54 13.74
C GLY A 364 -15.08 -15.66 12.66
N LEU A 365 -14.68 -15.68 11.39
CA LEU A 365 -15.57 -15.81 10.23
C LEU A 365 -16.11 -17.24 10.03
N LYS A 366 -15.31 -18.27 10.29
CA LYS A 366 -15.61 -19.67 9.90
C LYS A 366 -16.95 -20.15 10.45
N LYS A 367 -17.19 -20.02 11.76
CA LYS A 367 -18.40 -20.53 12.41
C LYS A 367 -19.69 -19.89 11.87
N PRO A 368 -19.84 -18.55 11.81
CA PRO A 368 -21.05 -17.96 11.25
C PRO A 368 -21.21 -18.24 9.75
N LEU A 369 -20.11 -18.38 8.99
CA LEU A 369 -20.17 -18.73 7.57
C LEU A 369 -20.68 -20.15 7.33
N VAL A 370 -20.19 -21.15 8.09
CA VAL A 370 -20.71 -22.52 8.05
C VAL A 370 -22.20 -22.56 8.37
N ALA A 371 -22.64 -21.81 9.40
CA ALA A 371 -24.06 -21.73 9.75
C ALA A 371 -24.91 -21.13 8.61
N LEU A 372 -24.42 -20.09 7.94
CA LEU A 372 -25.10 -19.50 6.79
C LEU A 372 -25.19 -20.46 5.60
N VAL A 373 -24.10 -21.18 5.29
CA VAL A 373 -24.09 -22.20 4.24
C VAL A 373 -25.13 -23.29 4.52
N GLN A 374 -25.21 -23.78 5.76
CA GLN A 374 -26.22 -24.78 6.15
C GLN A 374 -27.65 -24.25 6.00
N ALA A 375 -27.90 -23.00 6.41
CA ALA A 375 -29.21 -22.37 6.31
C ALA A 375 -29.66 -22.15 4.85
N ILE A 376 -28.75 -21.71 3.98
CA ILE A 376 -29.00 -21.55 2.54
C ILE A 376 -29.22 -22.91 1.89
N ASN A 377 -28.38 -23.90 2.18
CA ASN A 377 -28.48 -25.22 1.58
C ASN A 377 -29.83 -25.91 1.88
N ALA A 378 -30.38 -25.69 3.08
CA ALA A 378 -31.72 -26.17 3.44
C ALA A 378 -32.85 -25.56 2.58
N LYS A 379 -32.57 -24.48 1.84
CA LYS A 379 -33.47 -23.78 0.92
C LYS A 379 -32.88 -23.62 -0.48
N VAL A 380 -31.94 -24.49 -0.88
CA VAL A 380 -31.22 -24.35 -2.16
C VAL A 380 -32.17 -24.28 -3.37
N ASP A 381 -33.28 -25.01 -3.32
CA ASP A 381 -34.29 -25.06 -4.38
C ASP A 381 -35.19 -23.81 -4.46
N ALA A 382 -35.06 -22.86 -3.52
CA ALA A 382 -35.77 -21.59 -3.55
C ALA A 382 -35.26 -20.64 -4.65
N VAL A 383 -34.12 -20.94 -5.26
CA VAL A 383 -33.48 -20.15 -6.30
C VAL A 383 -33.08 -21.04 -7.48
N SER A 384 -33.58 -20.70 -8.67
CA SER A 384 -33.18 -21.33 -9.94
C SER A 384 -32.15 -20.48 -10.67
N ASP A 385 -31.12 -21.12 -11.21
CA ASP A 385 -30.11 -20.54 -12.10
C ASP A 385 -30.34 -20.94 -13.58
N GLU A 386 -31.47 -21.57 -13.90
CA GLU A 386 -31.76 -22.09 -15.25
C GLU A 386 -31.66 -21.00 -16.33
N VAL A 387 -32.09 -19.78 -16.03
CA VAL A 387 -31.99 -18.65 -16.96
C VAL A 387 -30.55 -18.44 -17.42
N LEU A 388 -29.57 -18.56 -16.52
CA LEU A 388 -28.15 -18.35 -16.81
C LEU A 388 -27.54 -19.45 -17.68
N ARG A 389 -28.22 -20.60 -17.77
CA ARG A 389 -27.80 -21.82 -18.48
C ARG A 389 -28.49 -22.00 -19.83
N ARG A 390 -29.25 -21.00 -20.28
CA ARG A 390 -29.75 -20.93 -21.66
C ARG A 390 -28.57 -20.72 -22.62
N HIS A 391 -28.84 -20.76 -23.92
CA HIS A 391 -27.81 -20.51 -24.93
C HIS A 391 -27.56 -19.00 -25.13
N TYR A 392 -26.33 -18.56 -24.91
CA TYR A 392 -25.86 -17.19 -25.07
C TYR A 392 -24.73 -17.14 -26.12
N PRO A 393 -24.96 -16.60 -27.32
CA PRO A 393 -23.96 -16.60 -28.38
C PRO A 393 -22.67 -15.89 -27.98
N ARG A 394 -21.52 -16.50 -28.29
CA ARG A 394 -20.18 -16.02 -27.93
C ARG A 394 -19.94 -14.55 -28.22
N GLU A 395 -20.24 -14.11 -29.45
CA GLU A 395 -19.99 -12.73 -29.88
C GLU A 395 -20.80 -11.72 -29.05
N ARG A 396 -22.03 -12.10 -28.68
CA ARG A 396 -22.90 -11.24 -27.86
C ARG A 396 -22.46 -11.19 -26.41
N GLN A 397 -21.95 -12.31 -25.84
CA GLN A 397 -21.34 -12.30 -24.52
C GLN A 397 -20.12 -11.36 -24.46
N LEU A 398 -19.25 -11.42 -25.47
CA LEU A 398 -18.06 -10.57 -25.53
C LEU A 398 -18.42 -9.09 -25.69
N ALA A 399 -19.36 -8.77 -26.59
CA ALA A 399 -19.82 -7.41 -26.79
C ALA A 399 -20.51 -6.85 -25.53
N PHE A 400 -21.33 -7.67 -24.84
CA PHE A 400 -21.94 -7.26 -23.58
C PHE A 400 -20.90 -7.07 -22.47
N GLY A 401 -19.96 -8.01 -22.32
CA GLY A 401 -18.85 -7.89 -21.37
C GLY A 401 -17.99 -6.64 -21.57
N GLN A 402 -17.69 -6.28 -22.83
CA GLN A 402 -17.01 -5.03 -23.16
C GLN A 402 -17.82 -3.79 -22.78
N MET A 403 -19.14 -3.81 -23.00
CA MET A 403 -20.02 -2.72 -22.60
C MET A 403 -20.06 -2.57 -21.07
N LEU A 404 -20.15 -3.68 -20.33
CA LEU A 404 -20.11 -3.65 -18.86
C LEU A 404 -18.77 -3.10 -18.35
N ALA A 405 -17.64 -3.55 -18.91
CA ALA A 405 -16.32 -3.03 -18.55
C ALA A 405 -16.23 -1.51 -18.78
N GLN A 406 -16.69 -1.03 -19.94
CA GLN A 406 -16.72 0.39 -20.26
C GLN A 406 -17.61 1.18 -19.30
N ALA A 407 -18.80 0.66 -18.96
CA ALA A 407 -19.72 1.32 -18.03
C ALA A 407 -19.10 1.48 -16.64
N LEU A 408 -18.37 0.48 -16.15
CA LEU A 408 -17.66 0.53 -14.86
C LEU A 408 -16.47 1.51 -14.86
N GLY A 409 -16.07 2.02 -16.03
CA GLY A 409 -15.04 3.04 -16.19
C GLY A 409 -13.73 2.54 -16.81
N TYR A 410 -13.68 1.31 -17.33
CA TYR A 410 -12.48 0.78 -17.98
C TYR A 410 -12.20 1.56 -19.27
N ASP A 411 -10.98 2.08 -19.38
CA ASP A 411 -10.56 2.89 -20.51
C ASP A 411 -9.92 2.02 -21.60
N PHE A 412 -10.65 1.77 -22.67
CA PHE A 412 -10.18 1.02 -23.85
C PHE A 412 -9.13 1.75 -24.71
N GLN A 413 -8.86 3.04 -24.46
CA GLN A 413 -7.68 3.69 -25.06
C GLN A 413 -6.39 3.30 -24.32
N ARG A 414 -6.52 2.75 -23.11
CA ARG A 414 -5.43 2.36 -22.21
C ARG A 414 -5.47 0.87 -21.87
N GLY A 415 -6.09 0.07 -22.73
CA GLY A 415 -6.36 -1.33 -22.48
C GLY A 415 -7.12 -2.04 -23.59
N ARG A 416 -7.39 -3.32 -23.42
CA ARG A 416 -8.18 -4.16 -24.32
C ARG A 416 -8.66 -5.43 -23.60
N LEU A 417 -9.72 -6.03 -24.15
CA LEU A 417 -10.30 -7.30 -23.70
C LEU A 417 -10.10 -8.39 -24.75
N ASP A 418 -9.50 -9.51 -24.36
CA ASP A 418 -9.24 -10.67 -25.22
C ASP A 418 -9.71 -12.00 -24.60
N LEU A 419 -9.50 -13.10 -25.33
CA LEU A 419 -9.80 -14.44 -24.85
C LEU A 419 -8.56 -15.14 -24.31
N SER A 420 -8.74 -15.89 -23.23
CA SER A 420 -7.74 -16.80 -22.68
C SER A 420 -8.44 -18.03 -22.08
N ALA A 421 -7.67 -19.09 -21.79
CA ALA A 421 -8.23 -20.28 -21.12
C ALA A 421 -8.63 -20.00 -19.66
N HIS A 422 -7.87 -19.14 -19.00
CA HIS A 422 -8.09 -18.68 -17.63
C HIS A 422 -8.03 -17.15 -17.62
N PRO A 423 -9.14 -16.45 -17.35
CA PRO A 423 -9.18 -15.00 -17.25
C PRO A 423 -8.08 -14.45 -16.34
N PHE A 424 -7.53 -13.30 -16.73
CA PHE A 424 -6.49 -12.59 -15.99
C PHE A 424 -6.35 -11.15 -16.49
N THR A 425 -5.75 -10.32 -15.64
CA THR A 425 -5.34 -8.95 -15.92
C THR A 425 -3.81 -8.85 -16.02
N SER A 426 -3.32 -8.08 -16.98
CA SER A 426 -1.91 -7.76 -17.17
C SER A 426 -1.69 -6.26 -17.14
N GLY A 427 -1.10 -5.75 -16.06
CA GLY A 427 -0.74 -4.33 -15.92
C GLY A 427 0.67 -4.04 -16.42
N ILE A 428 0.84 -3.94 -17.75
CA ILE A 428 2.15 -3.65 -18.37
C ILE A 428 2.61 -2.24 -18.00
N HIS A 429 1.65 -1.31 -17.99
CA HIS A 429 1.77 0.08 -17.55
C HIS A 429 0.37 0.58 -17.15
N ARG A 430 0.25 1.66 -16.37
CA ARG A 430 -1.08 2.23 -16.03
C ARG A 430 -1.90 2.65 -17.27
N ASP A 431 -1.21 2.92 -18.38
CA ASP A 431 -1.82 3.27 -19.68
C ASP A 431 -1.80 2.11 -20.71
N ASP A 432 -1.38 0.90 -20.32
CA ASP A 432 -1.56 -0.36 -21.08
C ASP A 432 -1.90 -1.48 -20.09
N VAL A 433 -3.17 -1.56 -19.72
CA VAL A 433 -3.71 -2.56 -18.80
C VAL A 433 -4.68 -3.44 -19.56
N ARG A 434 -4.34 -4.71 -19.76
CA ARG A 434 -5.12 -5.64 -20.60
C ARG A 434 -5.85 -6.65 -19.72
N ILE A 435 -7.07 -6.98 -20.11
CA ILE A 435 -7.89 -8.00 -19.46
C ILE A 435 -8.19 -9.13 -20.44
N THR A 436 -8.45 -10.31 -19.91
CA THR A 436 -8.93 -11.44 -20.70
C THR A 436 -10.18 -12.03 -20.06
N THR A 437 -11.02 -12.65 -20.87
CA THR A 437 -12.18 -13.42 -20.41
C THR A 437 -12.20 -14.77 -21.11
N ARG A 438 -13.16 -15.62 -20.74
CA ARG A 438 -13.47 -16.87 -21.43
C ARG A 438 -14.97 -16.96 -21.62
N VAL A 439 -15.40 -17.73 -22.62
CA VAL A 439 -16.82 -17.86 -22.98
C VAL A 439 -17.29 -19.28 -22.75
N ASN A 440 -18.47 -19.41 -22.16
CA ASN A 440 -19.27 -20.63 -22.17
C ASN A 440 -20.64 -20.27 -22.73
N GLU A 441 -21.01 -20.80 -23.89
CA GLU A 441 -22.28 -20.47 -24.53
C GLU A 441 -23.50 -21.02 -23.77
N ASP A 442 -23.28 -21.97 -22.85
CA ASP A 442 -24.32 -22.57 -22.02
C ASP A 442 -24.25 -22.12 -20.54
N TYR A 443 -23.41 -21.13 -20.23
CA TYR A 443 -23.41 -20.49 -18.91
C TYR A 443 -22.85 -19.06 -19.00
N VAL A 444 -23.75 -18.08 -19.09
CA VAL A 444 -23.40 -16.67 -19.37
C VAL A 444 -22.53 -16.02 -18.31
N LEU A 445 -22.66 -16.45 -17.05
CA LEU A 445 -21.93 -15.87 -15.93
C LEU A 445 -20.41 -16.08 -16.05
N VAL A 446 -19.98 -17.10 -16.79
CA VAL A 446 -18.55 -17.34 -17.04
C VAL A 446 -17.90 -16.14 -17.72
N CYS A 447 -18.49 -15.62 -18.78
CA CYS A 447 -17.92 -14.47 -19.50
C CYS A 447 -18.16 -13.17 -18.74
N LEU A 448 -19.38 -12.95 -18.23
CA LEU A 448 -19.74 -11.68 -17.61
C LEU A 448 -19.04 -11.48 -16.27
N GLY A 449 -19.09 -12.47 -15.39
CA GLY A 449 -18.42 -12.45 -14.09
C GLY A 449 -16.91 -12.23 -14.25
N SER A 450 -16.27 -13.03 -15.12
CA SER A 450 -14.83 -12.86 -15.41
C SER A 450 -14.51 -11.48 -15.98
N SER A 451 -15.34 -10.94 -16.89
CA SER A 451 -15.09 -9.61 -17.46
C SER A 451 -15.18 -8.51 -16.40
N ILE A 452 -16.14 -8.60 -15.48
CA ILE A 452 -16.30 -7.65 -14.37
C ILE A 452 -15.16 -7.78 -13.36
N HIS A 453 -14.81 -9.01 -12.98
CA HIS A 453 -13.71 -9.31 -12.05
C HIS A 453 -12.39 -8.72 -12.56
N GLU A 454 -12.01 -9.06 -13.80
CA GLU A 454 -10.79 -8.54 -14.41
C GLU A 454 -10.86 -7.02 -14.65
N THR A 455 -12.05 -6.47 -14.91
CA THR A 455 -12.22 -5.00 -14.94
C THR A 455 -11.87 -4.37 -13.61
N GLY A 456 -12.23 -4.96 -12.46
CA GLY A 456 -11.86 -4.42 -11.15
C GLY A 456 -10.34 -4.40 -10.92
N HIS A 457 -9.64 -5.47 -11.29
CA HIS A 457 -8.17 -5.47 -11.30
C HIS A 457 -7.60 -4.41 -12.26
N ALA A 458 -8.20 -4.25 -13.43
CA ALA A 458 -7.70 -3.31 -14.42
C ALA A 458 -7.92 -1.85 -14.00
N LEU A 459 -9.05 -1.53 -13.40
CA LEU A 459 -9.34 -0.21 -12.84
C LEU A 459 -8.34 0.16 -11.76
N HIS A 460 -7.99 -0.78 -10.88
CA HIS A 460 -6.91 -0.56 -9.91
C HIS A 460 -5.61 -0.11 -10.59
N ARG A 461 -5.19 -0.79 -11.65
CA ARG A 461 -3.95 -0.46 -12.38
C ARG A 461 -4.05 0.85 -13.18
N GLN A 462 -5.18 1.12 -13.85
CA GLN A 462 -5.38 2.32 -14.66
C GLN A 462 -5.47 3.61 -13.82
N ASN A 463 -5.78 3.49 -12.53
CA ASN A 463 -5.96 4.59 -11.59
C ASN A 463 -4.82 4.72 -10.56
N LEU A 464 -3.70 4.00 -10.74
CA LEU A 464 -2.46 4.30 -10.03
C LEU A 464 -2.04 5.75 -10.28
N SER A 465 -1.49 6.42 -9.25
CA SER A 465 -0.96 7.77 -9.38
C SER A 465 0.19 7.82 -10.39
N PRO A 466 0.18 8.77 -11.36
CA PRO A 466 1.31 8.96 -12.27
C PRO A 466 2.65 9.22 -11.58
N ALA A 467 2.64 9.72 -10.33
CA ALA A 467 3.86 9.95 -9.55
C ALA A 467 4.61 8.65 -9.20
N LEU A 468 3.91 7.51 -9.23
CA LEU A 468 4.50 6.19 -8.94
C LEU A 468 5.16 5.56 -10.17
N TYR A 469 5.06 6.16 -11.35
CA TYR A 469 5.63 5.61 -12.58
C TYR A 469 7.11 5.27 -12.42
N ARG A 470 7.47 4.02 -12.74
CA ARG A 470 8.86 3.50 -12.70
C ARG A 470 9.52 3.57 -11.32
N SER A 471 8.71 3.61 -10.26
CA SER A 471 9.19 3.60 -8.87
C SER A 471 9.19 2.20 -8.23
N ASN A 472 8.64 1.18 -8.92
CA ASN A 472 8.26 -0.13 -8.35
C ASN A 472 7.16 -0.10 -7.27
N LEU A 473 6.73 1.07 -6.78
CA LEU A 473 5.54 1.20 -5.92
C LEU A 473 4.22 1.04 -6.70
N GLU A 474 4.27 0.83 -8.01
CA GLU A 474 3.11 0.43 -8.82
C GLU A 474 2.67 -1.01 -8.51
N SER A 475 3.53 -1.81 -7.89
CA SER A 475 3.20 -3.14 -7.40
C SER A 475 2.49 -3.05 -6.06
N THR A 476 1.28 -3.58 -5.99
CA THR A 476 0.48 -3.72 -4.78
C THR A 476 0.49 -5.16 -4.28
N GLY A 477 0.08 -5.38 -3.04
CA GLY A 477 -0.19 -6.71 -2.51
C GLY A 477 -1.34 -7.41 -3.25
N LEU A 478 -1.35 -8.74 -3.24
CA LEU A 478 -2.35 -9.54 -3.92
C LEU A 478 -3.75 -9.37 -3.33
N ALA A 479 -3.88 -9.28 -2.00
CA ALA A 479 -5.13 -9.04 -1.30
C ALA A 479 -5.70 -7.65 -1.66
N THR A 480 -4.84 -6.62 -1.78
CA THR A 480 -5.29 -5.31 -2.27
C THR A 480 -5.80 -5.43 -3.70
N ALA A 481 -5.07 -6.12 -4.59
CA ALA A 481 -5.52 -6.30 -5.97
C ALA A 481 -6.87 -7.04 -6.04
N GLU A 482 -7.03 -8.11 -5.25
CA GLU A 482 -8.26 -8.89 -5.15
C GLU A 482 -9.41 -8.10 -4.51
N THR A 483 -9.11 -7.17 -3.61
CA THR A 483 -10.12 -6.27 -3.04
C THR A 483 -10.87 -5.53 -4.14
N LEU A 484 -10.16 -5.00 -5.14
CA LEU A 484 -10.81 -4.26 -6.21
C LEU A 484 -11.53 -5.19 -7.19
N SER A 485 -10.98 -6.34 -7.55
CA SER A 485 -11.71 -7.30 -8.40
C SER A 485 -13.00 -7.75 -7.74
N ARG A 486 -12.97 -8.10 -6.45
CA ARG A 486 -14.16 -8.51 -5.68
C ARG A 486 -15.11 -7.37 -5.38
N TYR A 487 -14.63 -6.15 -5.19
CA TYR A 487 -15.53 -5.00 -5.07
C TYR A 487 -16.38 -4.85 -6.32
N TYR A 488 -15.76 -4.87 -7.50
CA TYR A 488 -16.49 -4.72 -8.75
C TYR A 488 -17.32 -5.96 -9.10
N GLU A 489 -16.81 -7.17 -8.89
CA GLU A 489 -17.54 -8.42 -9.17
C GLU A 489 -18.73 -8.60 -8.23
N ASN A 490 -18.48 -8.60 -6.92
CA ASN A 490 -19.44 -9.04 -5.91
C ASN A 490 -20.31 -7.88 -5.39
N ILE A 491 -19.67 -6.80 -4.96
CA ILE A 491 -20.38 -5.66 -4.35
C ILE A 491 -21.17 -4.90 -5.41
N VAL A 492 -20.57 -4.65 -6.58
CA VAL A 492 -21.24 -3.95 -7.68
C VAL A 492 -21.95 -4.95 -8.60
N GLY A 493 -21.21 -5.86 -9.24
CA GLY A 493 -21.67 -6.71 -10.34
C GLY A 493 -22.73 -7.75 -9.97
N LEU A 494 -22.87 -8.10 -8.69
CA LEU A 494 -23.92 -9.00 -8.18
C LEU A 494 -24.99 -8.26 -7.36
N SER A 495 -24.98 -6.92 -7.35
CA SER A 495 -25.99 -6.10 -6.66
C SER A 495 -27.28 -5.96 -7.47
N ARG A 496 -28.39 -5.75 -6.77
CA ARG A 496 -29.69 -5.46 -7.41
C ARG A 496 -29.63 -4.13 -8.16
N GLU A 497 -28.94 -3.13 -7.60
CA GLU A 497 -28.81 -1.78 -8.14
C GLU A 497 -28.04 -1.74 -9.46
N PHE A 498 -26.96 -2.54 -9.60
CA PHE A 498 -26.25 -2.68 -10.87
C PHE A 498 -27.14 -3.30 -11.95
N TRP A 499 -27.90 -4.35 -11.62
CA TRP A 499 -28.74 -5.02 -12.60
C TRP A 499 -30.03 -4.26 -12.95
N GLN A 500 -30.47 -3.30 -12.13
CA GLN A 500 -31.50 -2.33 -12.55
C GLN A 500 -31.05 -1.53 -13.80
N TYR A 501 -29.74 -1.25 -13.93
CA TYR A 501 -29.16 -0.64 -15.12
C TYR A 501 -28.84 -1.68 -16.21
N ALA A 502 -28.20 -2.80 -15.84
CA ALA A 502 -27.62 -3.73 -16.80
C ALA A 502 -28.62 -4.72 -17.39
N PHE A 503 -29.68 -5.11 -16.68
CA PHE A 503 -30.62 -6.14 -17.12
C PHE A 503 -31.45 -5.74 -18.36
N PRO A 504 -32.00 -4.51 -18.46
CA PRO A 504 -32.67 -4.08 -19.69
C PRO A 504 -31.74 -4.18 -20.91
N LYS A 505 -30.45 -3.86 -20.73
CA LYS A 505 -29.43 -4.01 -21.78
C LYS A 505 -29.15 -5.48 -22.07
N ALA A 506 -29.09 -6.33 -21.05
CA ALA A 506 -28.97 -7.77 -21.24
C ALA A 506 -30.12 -8.33 -22.10
N GLN A 507 -31.35 -7.84 -21.93
CA GLN A 507 -32.48 -8.21 -22.79
C GLN A 507 -32.32 -7.75 -24.24
N GLU A 508 -31.70 -6.59 -24.49
CA GLU A 508 -31.34 -6.13 -25.85
C GLU A 508 -30.30 -7.06 -26.50
N PHE A 509 -29.26 -7.44 -25.76
CA PHE A 509 -28.23 -8.36 -26.24
C PHE A 509 -28.75 -9.79 -26.38
N PHE A 510 -29.65 -10.22 -25.50
CA PHE A 510 -30.17 -11.59 -25.44
C PHE A 510 -31.72 -11.57 -25.43
N PRO A 511 -32.38 -11.47 -26.59
CA PRO A 511 -33.84 -11.33 -26.69
C PRO A 511 -34.65 -12.47 -26.05
N HIS A 512 -34.05 -13.64 -25.86
CA HIS A 512 -34.67 -14.76 -25.15
C HIS A 512 -34.82 -14.51 -23.63
N LEU A 513 -34.33 -13.38 -23.10
CA LEU A 513 -34.56 -12.93 -21.73
C LEU A 513 -35.87 -12.12 -21.58
N ALA A 514 -36.66 -11.98 -22.64
CA ALA A 514 -37.92 -11.23 -22.60
C ALA A 514 -38.98 -11.84 -21.65
N ASP A 515 -38.87 -13.13 -21.34
CA ASP A 515 -39.71 -13.87 -20.39
C ASP A 515 -39.17 -13.88 -18.94
N CYS A 516 -38.01 -13.26 -18.71
CA CYS A 516 -37.37 -13.16 -17.40
C CYS A 516 -37.48 -11.74 -16.88
N ASP A 517 -37.84 -11.59 -15.60
CA ASP A 517 -37.78 -10.31 -14.89
C ASP A 517 -36.44 -10.12 -14.16
N LEU A 518 -36.21 -8.89 -13.69
CA LEU A 518 -34.98 -8.52 -12.99
C LEU A 518 -34.79 -9.30 -11.69
N GLU A 519 -35.85 -9.56 -10.93
CA GLU A 519 -35.72 -10.23 -9.63
C GLU A 519 -35.36 -11.70 -9.81
N THR A 520 -35.92 -12.38 -10.82
CA THR A 520 -35.52 -13.74 -11.21
C THR A 520 -34.05 -13.79 -11.61
N TRP A 521 -33.60 -12.83 -12.44
CA TRP A 521 -32.19 -12.73 -12.82
C TRP A 521 -31.27 -12.47 -11.61
N TYR A 522 -31.62 -11.49 -10.77
CA TYR A 522 -30.86 -11.12 -9.57
C TYR A 522 -30.71 -12.30 -8.59
N ARG A 523 -31.78 -13.06 -8.39
CA ARG A 523 -31.73 -14.28 -7.57
C ARG A 523 -30.85 -15.34 -8.24
N ALA A 524 -30.99 -15.57 -9.54
CA ALA A 524 -30.23 -16.56 -10.29
C ALA A 524 -28.71 -16.34 -10.23
N ILE A 525 -28.23 -15.10 -10.44
CA ILE A 525 -26.79 -14.77 -10.38
C ILE A 525 -26.19 -14.88 -8.97
N ASN A 526 -27.05 -14.92 -7.94
CA ASN A 526 -26.66 -15.03 -6.53
C ASN A 526 -27.08 -16.38 -5.93
N LYS A 527 -27.26 -17.41 -6.77
CA LYS A 527 -27.51 -18.75 -6.27
C LYS A 527 -26.26 -19.27 -5.54
N SER A 528 -26.43 -19.65 -4.28
CA SER A 528 -25.40 -20.22 -3.44
C SER A 528 -25.73 -21.68 -3.08
N PHE A 529 -24.72 -22.54 -3.13
CA PHE A 529 -24.83 -23.96 -2.76
C PHE A 529 -23.45 -24.56 -2.47
N PRO A 530 -23.34 -25.53 -1.54
CA PRO A 530 -22.10 -26.28 -1.33
C PRO A 530 -21.59 -26.94 -2.62
N SER A 531 -20.38 -26.60 -3.03
CA SER A 531 -19.74 -27.15 -4.22
C SER A 531 -18.32 -27.64 -3.91
N LEU A 532 -17.71 -28.37 -4.86
CA LEU A 532 -16.40 -28.98 -4.65
C LEU A 532 -15.25 -28.08 -5.09
N ILE A 533 -15.44 -27.33 -6.17
CA ILE A 533 -14.39 -26.62 -6.90
C ILE A 533 -14.34 -25.15 -6.48
N ARG A 534 -13.24 -24.75 -5.85
CA ARG A 534 -13.06 -23.39 -5.30
C ARG A 534 -13.26 -22.29 -6.33
N THR A 535 -12.76 -22.45 -7.56
CA THR A 535 -12.87 -21.40 -8.59
C THR A 535 -14.28 -21.16 -9.09
N ASP A 536 -15.18 -22.11 -8.83
CA ASP A 536 -16.58 -22.07 -9.26
C ASP A 536 -17.52 -21.84 -8.06
N ALA A 537 -16.97 -21.68 -6.85
CA ALA A 537 -17.73 -21.48 -5.62
C ALA A 537 -18.35 -20.07 -5.58
N ASP A 538 -19.55 -19.98 -5.02
CA ASP A 538 -20.29 -18.73 -4.84
C ASP A 538 -19.74 -17.87 -3.68
N GLU A 539 -20.24 -16.64 -3.54
CA GLU A 539 -19.74 -15.67 -2.55
C GLU A 539 -19.81 -16.15 -1.09
N VAL A 540 -20.74 -17.06 -0.77
CA VAL A 540 -20.92 -17.58 0.60
C VAL A 540 -19.98 -18.75 0.86
N THR A 541 -19.85 -19.66 -0.10
CA THR A 541 -19.07 -20.90 0.10
C THR A 541 -17.58 -20.70 -0.15
N TYR A 542 -17.20 -19.74 -1.01
CA TYR A 542 -15.82 -19.47 -1.42
C TYR A 542 -14.84 -19.32 -0.24
N GLY A 543 -15.22 -18.56 0.79
CA GLY A 543 -14.36 -18.31 1.94
C GLY A 543 -13.96 -19.59 2.69
N LEU A 544 -14.85 -20.59 2.76
CA LEU A 544 -14.55 -21.86 3.44
C LEU A 544 -13.52 -22.71 2.68
N HIS A 545 -13.51 -22.64 1.34
CA HIS A 545 -12.46 -23.29 0.56
C HIS A 545 -11.08 -22.69 0.82
N ILE A 546 -11.00 -21.36 1.02
CA ILE A 546 -9.75 -20.66 1.34
C ILE A 546 -9.29 -21.01 2.76
N ILE A 547 -10.19 -20.96 3.74
CA ILE A 547 -9.87 -21.28 5.13
C ILE A 547 -9.34 -22.71 5.25
N LEU A 548 -9.95 -23.67 4.56
CA LEU A 548 -9.47 -25.06 4.51
C LEU A 548 -8.00 -25.13 4.06
N ARG A 549 -7.64 -24.45 2.98
CA ARG A 549 -6.27 -24.46 2.44
C ARG A 549 -5.28 -23.77 3.36
N PHE A 550 -5.67 -22.62 3.92
CA PHE A 550 -4.85 -21.89 4.90
C PHE A 550 -4.49 -22.75 6.10
N GLU A 551 -5.47 -23.47 6.67
CA GLU A 551 -5.25 -24.34 7.83
C GLU A 551 -4.36 -25.54 7.48
N LEU A 552 -4.57 -26.15 6.30
CA LEU A 552 -3.73 -27.27 5.83
C LEU A 552 -2.29 -26.82 5.57
N GLU A 553 -2.08 -25.68 4.92
CA GLU A 553 -0.73 -25.15 4.67
C GLU A 553 0.01 -24.86 5.97
N ASN A 554 -0.65 -24.23 6.93
CA ASN A 554 -0.09 -23.97 8.25
C ASN A 554 0.36 -25.26 8.95
N GLU A 555 -0.47 -26.30 8.94
CA GLU A 555 -0.13 -27.59 9.56
C GLU A 555 0.98 -28.33 8.81
N LEU A 556 0.98 -28.28 7.48
CA LEU A 556 2.03 -28.87 6.66
C LEU A 556 3.36 -28.16 6.89
N ILE A 557 3.42 -26.83 6.85
CA ILE A 557 4.68 -26.08 7.04
C ILE A 557 5.26 -26.33 8.43
N ASN A 558 4.42 -26.35 9.45
CA ASN A 558 4.84 -26.61 10.84
C ASN A 558 5.01 -28.11 11.19
N GLY A 559 4.80 -29.03 10.24
CA GLY A 559 5.01 -30.47 10.46
C GLY A 559 3.97 -31.15 11.35
N ARG A 560 2.81 -30.51 11.56
CA ARG A 560 1.67 -31.09 12.27
C ARG A 560 0.82 -32.02 11.40
N LEU A 561 0.93 -31.89 10.07
CA LEU A 561 0.27 -32.75 9.08
C LEU A 561 1.29 -33.38 8.13
N LYS A 562 1.10 -34.66 7.79
CA LYS A 562 1.89 -35.35 6.77
C LYS A 562 1.18 -35.28 5.42
N VAL A 563 1.96 -35.22 4.33
CA VAL A 563 1.43 -35.17 2.95
C VAL A 563 0.56 -36.38 2.63
N ALA A 564 0.94 -37.58 3.12
CA ALA A 564 0.19 -38.81 2.91
C ALA A 564 -1.25 -38.77 3.47
N ASP A 565 -1.49 -37.98 4.50
CA ASP A 565 -2.80 -37.88 5.16
C ASP A 565 -3.71 -36.82 4.50
N LEU A 566 -3.18 -36.00 3.58
CA LEU A 566 -3.91 -34.89 2.97
C LEU A 566 -5.23 -35.27 2.30
N PRO A 567 -5.34 -36.34 1.49
CA PRO A 567 -6.61 -36.71 0.88
C PRO A 567 -7.72 -36.93 1.90
N LYS A 568 -7.38 -37.60 3.02
CA LYS A 568 -8.33 -37.88 4.10
C LYS A 568 -8.74 -36.60 4.83
N VAL A 569 -7.76 -35.83 5.30
CA VAL A 569 -8.03 -34.60 6.08
C VAL A 569 -8.75 -33.55 5.24
N TRP A 570 -8.45 -33.48 3.94
CA TRP A 570 -9.19 -32.64 2.99
C TRP A 570 -10.67 -32.98 2.98
N ASN A 571 -11.00 -34.27 2.82
CA ASN A 571 -12.38 -34.74 2.75
C ASN A 571 -13.13 -34.48 4.08
N GLU A 572 -12.49 -34.75 5.21
CA GLU A 572 -13.06 -34.47 6.54
C GLU A 572 -13.37 -32.97 6.72
N ARG A 573 -12.51 -32.06 6.25
CA ARG A 573 -12.74 -30.61 6.34
C ARG A 573 -13.77 -30.11 5.33
N MET A 574 -13.80 -30.65 4.12
CA MET A 574 -14.85 -30.32 3.14
C MET A 574 -16.23 -30.71 3.70
N GLU A 575 -16.35 -31.88 4.32
CA GLU A 575 -17.59 -32.31 4.97
C GLU A 575 -17.95 -31.39 6.14
N ALA A 576 -16.99 -31.13 7.04
CA ALA A 576 -17.24 -30.30 8.22
C ALA A 576 -17.62 -28.84 7.88
N TYR A 577 -17.05 -28.27 6.81
CA TYR A 577 -17.21 -26.86 6.49
C TYR A 577 -18.35 -26.63 5.51
N LEU A 578 -18.42 -27.44 4.45
CA LEU A 578 -19.35 -27.26 3.34
C LEU A 578 -20.47 -28.31 3.33
N GLY A 579 -20.33 -29.41 4.07
CA GLY A 579 -21.30 -30.52 4.05
C GLY A 579 -21.19 -31.41 2.81
N VAL A 580 -20.06 -31.37 2.10
CA VAL A 580 -19.82 -32.17 0.87
C VAL A 580 -18.48 -32.89 0.94
N VAL A 581 -18.44 -34.10 0.38
CA VAL A 581 -17.21 -34.90 0.27
C VAL A 581 -16.88 -35.08 -1.21
N PRO A 582 -15.68 -34.69 -1.67
CA PRO A 582 -15.25 -34.97 -3.03
C PRO A 582 -15.24 -36.49 -3.32
N PRO A 583 -15.87 -36.95 -4.42
CA PRO A 583 -15.87 -38.37 -4.77
C PRO A 583 -14.51 -38.86 -5.30
N THR A 584 -13.64 -37.93 -5.69
CA THR A 584 -12.33 -38.18 -6.30
C THR A 584 -11.30 -37.23 -5.67
N ASN A 585 -10.03 -37.62 -5.69
CA ASN A 585 -8.93 -36.71 -5.40
C ASN A 585 -8.83 -35.60 -6.45
N SER A 586 -9.21 -35.87 -7.70
CA SER A 586 -9.23 -34.89 -8.80
C SER A 586 -10.07 -33.65 -8.51
N ASP A 587 -11.21 -33.86 -7.85
CA ASP A 587 -12.11 -32.80 -7.38
C ASP A 587 -11.88 -32.43 -5.90
N GLY A 588 -11.08 -33.24 -5.19
CA GLY A 588 -10.62 -33.01 -3.83
C GLY A 588 -9.26 -32.32 -3.80
N VAL A 589 -8.30 -32.93 -3.09
CA VAL A 589 -6.97 -32.37 -2.83
C VAL A 589 -6.15 -32.02 -4.09
N LEU A 590 -6.43 -32.62 -5.25
CA LEU A 590 -5.75 -32.32 -6.51
C LEU A 590 -6.42 -31.20 -7.32
N GLN A 591 -7.51 -30.60 -6.85
CA GLN A 591 -8.27 -29.64 -7.66
C GLN A 591 -7.46 -28.39 -8.05
N ASP A 592 -6.52 -27.97 -7.18
CA ASP A 592 -5.74 -26.75 -7.34
C ASP A 592 -4.28 -27.03 -7.65
N ILE A 593 -3.70 -26.24 -8.54
CA ILE A 593 -2.30 -26.39 -9.00
C ILE A 593 -1.26 -25.76 -8.04
N HIS A 594 -1.67 -24.85 -7.15
CA HIS A 594 -0.81 -23.93 -6.41
C HIS A 594 0.35 -24.60 -5.66
N TRP A 595 0.08 -25.68 -4.91
CA TRP A 595 1.12 -26.40 -4.17
C TRP A 595 2.17 -27.05 -5.07
N SER A 596 1.82 -27.44 -6.29
CA SER A 596 2.77 -27.97 -7.27
C SER A 596 3.73 -26.88 -7.79
N GLN A 597 3.36 -25.60 -7.69
CA GLN A 597 4.13 -24.46 -8.21
C GLN A 597 4.91 -23.71 -7.13
N GLY A 598 4.81 -24.12 -5.86
CA GLY A 598 5.40 -23.37 -4.76
C GLY A 598 4.58 -22.15 -4.31
N GLY A 599 3.29 -22.08 -4.65
CA GLY A 599 2.37 -21.04 -4.17
C GLY A 599 1.82 -21.35 -2.77
N TRP A 600 2.67 -21.27 -1.74
CA TRP A 600 2.33 -21.51 -0.32
C TRP A 600 2.31 -20.17 0.43
N GLY A 601 1.27 -19.92 1.22
CA GLY A 601 0.97 -18.60 1.78
C GLY A 601 0.17 -17.70 0.83
N TYR A 602 -0.32 -18.25 -0.29
CA TYR A 602 -0.92 -17.49 -1.39
C TYR A 602 -2.46 -17.45 -1.33
N PHE A 603 -3.12 -18.55 -0.94
CA PHE A 603 -4.58 -18.60 -0.90
C PHE A 603 -5.25 -17.57 0.03
N PRO A 604 -4.71 -17.23 1.21
CA PRO A 604 -5.41 -16.34 2.14
C PRO A 604 -5.78 -14.99 1.55
N ASP A 605 -4.91 -14.45 0.69
CA ASP A 605 -5.08 -13.15 0.05
C ASP A 605 -6.39 -13.02 -0.72
N TYR A 606 -6.88 -14.13 -1.29
CA TYR A 606 -8.17 -14.15 -1.96
C TYR A 606 -9.34 -13.78 -1.02
N LEU A 607 -9.34 -14.36 0.18
CA LEU A 607 -10.39 -14.11 1.17
C LEU A 607 -10.15 -12.78 1.90
N LEU A 608 -8.89 -12.42 2.15
CA LEU A 608 -8.55 -11.11 2.70
C LEU A 608 -9.07 -9.98 1.81
N GLY A 609 -8.86 -10.06 0.50
CA GLY A 609 -9.38 -9.09 -0.46
C GLY A 609 -10.92 -9.05 -0.49
N THR A 610 -11.57 -10.21 -0.47
CA THR A 610 -13.04 -10.30 -0.41
C THR A 610 -13.61 -9.64 0.84
N ILE A 611 -13.00 -9.88 2.01
CA ILE A 611 -13.41 -9.26 3.27
C ILE A 611 -13.23 -7.73 3.20
N PHE A 612 -12.10 -7.28 2.67
CA PHE A 612 -11.82 -5.85 2.60
C PHE A 612 -12.77 -5.12 1.65
N ALA A 613 -13.18 -5.77 0.55
CA ALA A 613 -14.17 -5.21 -0.37
C ALA A 613 -15.49 -4.88 0.35
N SER A 614 -15.98 -5.77 1.22
CA SER A 614 -17.18 -5.50 2.02
C SER A 614 -16.96 -4.44 3.11
N GLN A 615 -15.77 -4.37 3.71
CA GLN A 615 -15.43 -3.31 4.67
C GLN A 615 -15.37 -1.93 3.99
N LEU A 616 -14.86 -1.85 2.76
CA LEU A 616 -14.89 -0.65 1.93
C LEU A 616 -16.32 -0.23 1.58
N ASP A 617 -17.18 -1.16 1.16
CA ASP A 617 -18.59 -0.85 0.84
C ASP A 617 -19.32 -0.34 2.08
N ALA A 618 -19.11 -0.97 3.24
CA ALA A 618 -19.67 -0.52 4.51
C ALA A 618 -19.19 0.91 4.86
N GLN A 619 -17.92 1.24 4.61
CA GLN A 619 -17.43 2.60 4.80
C GLN A 619 -18.05 3.59 3.80
N LEU A 620 -18.10 3.25 2.52
CA LEU A 620 -18.70 4.11 1.50
C LEU A 620 -20.19 4.34 1.76
N MET A 621 -20.93 3.34 2.24
CA MET A 621 -22.32 3.50 2.68
C MET A 621 -22.44 4.48 3.85
N ARG A 622 -21.48 4.53 4.79
CA ARG A 622 -21.48 5.51 5.88
C ARG A 622 -21.18 6.92 5.38
N GLU A 623 -20.17 7.07 4.52
CA GLU A 623 -19.77 8.37 3.98
C GLU A 623 -20.78 8.92 2.96
N GLN A 624 -21.40 8.04 2.16
CA GLN A 624 -22.31 8.36 1.06
C GLN A 624 -23.50 7.37 1.03
N PRO A 625 -24.51 7.53 1.90
CA PRO A 625 -25.62 6.58 2.04
C PRO A 625 -26.46 6.32 0.78
N GLN A 626 -26.42 7.24 -0.20
CA GLN A 626 -27.20 7.14 -1.44
C GLN A 626 -26.34 6.75 -2.65
N HIS A 627 -25.07 6.37 -2.49
CA HIS A 627 -24.18 6.13 -3.63
C HIS A 627 -24.68 5.04 -4.59
N LYS A 628 -25.35 4.00 -4.08
CA LYS A 628 -25.91 2.91 -4.91
C LYS A 628 -27.08 3.37 -5.79
N ALA A 629 -27.76 4.47 -5.43
CA ALA A 629 -28.80 5.04 -6.29
C ALA A 629 -28.25 5.56 -7.63
N ALA A 630 -26.94 5.83 -7.74
CA ALA A 630 -26.30 6.18 -8.99
C ALA A 630 -26.09 4.95 -9.90
N TRP A 631 -25.86 3.78 -9.30
CA TRP A 631 -25.60 2.53 -10.04
C TRP A 631 -26.81 2.09 -10.88
N THR A 632 -28.03 2.39 -10.42
CA THR A 632 -29.29 2.11 -11.12
C THR A 632 -29.43 2.87 -12.44
N ARG A 633 -28.65 3.95 -12.62
CA ARG A 633 -28.58 4.75 -13.85
C ARG A 633 -27.29 4.51 -14.65
N GLY A 634 -26.43 3.59 -14.21
CA GLY A 634 -25.13 3.34 -14.83
C GLY A 634 -24.06 4.38 -14.49
N GLU A 635 -24.24 5.14 -13.42
CA GLU A 635 -23.31 6.20 -12.99
C GLU A 635 -22.30 5.65 -11.96
N PHE A 636 -21.24 5.00 -12.44
CA PHE A 636 -20.21 4.38 -11.57
C PHE A 636 -19.01 5.29 -11.27
N GLY A 637 -18.92 6.47 -11.89
CA GLY A 637 -17.78 7.38 -11.71
C GLY A 637 -17.59 7.89 -10.28
N GLY A 638 -18.66 7.95 -9.48
CA GLY A 638 -18.57 8.33 -8.06
C GLY A 638 -17.81 7.30 -7.22
N VAL A 639 -18.17 6.03 -7.33
CA VAL A 639 -17.49 4.93 -6.61
C VAL A 639 -16.07 4.72 -7.14
N LEU A 640 -15.84 4.85 -8.45
CA LEU A 640 -14.49 4.80 -9.02
C LEU A 640 -13.58 5.86 -8.41
N ARG A 641 -14.00 7.13 -8.38
CA ARG A 641 -13.19 8.21 -7.75
C ARG A 641 -12.91 7.92 -6.29
N TRP A 642 -13.92 7.48 -5.54
CA TRP A 642 -13.74 7.18 -4.12
C TRP A 642 -12.74 6.05 -3.88
N LEU A 643 -12.82 4.96 -4.63
CA LEU A 643 -11.85 3.86 -4.56
C LEU A 643 -10.46 4.30 -5.05
N THR A 644 -10.39 5.16 -6.07
CA THR A 644 -9.11 5.73 -6.52
C THR A 644 -8.44 6.50 -5.40
N ASP A 645 -9.17 7.40 -4.75
CA ASP A 645 -8.63 8.28 -3.70
C ASP A 645 -8.25 7.51 -2.43
N LYS A 646 -9.04 6.49 -2.04
CA LYS A 646 -8.81 5.71 -0.82
C LYS A 646 -7.79 4.58 -0.98
N ILE A 647 -7.67 4.03 -2.20
CA ILE A 647 -6.95 2.77 -2.45
C ILE A 647 -6.01 2.91 -3.65
N MET A 648 -6.56 3.09 -4.86
CA MET A 648 -5.81 2.80 -6.08
C MET A 648 -4.65 3.78 -6.30
N ALA A 649 -4.82 5.06 -5.99
CA ALA A 649 -3.81 6.08 -6.24
C ALA A 649 -2.51 5.86 -5.41
N HIS A 650 -2.60 5.14 -4.30
CA HIS A 650 -1.49 4.93 -3.37
C HIS A 650 -0.51 3.83 -3.79
N GLY A 651 -0.90 2.95 -4.72
CA GLY A 651 -0.07 1.79 -5.08
C GLY A 651 0.39 1.00 -3.85
N GLY A 652 1.66 0.61 -3.83
CA GLY A 652 2.30 -0.18 -2.77
C GLY A 652 2.92 0.64 -1.63
N LYS A 653 2.49 1.89 -1.41
CA LYS A 653 3.04 2.76 -0.34
C LYS A 653 2.78 2.24 1.07
N PHE A 654 1.62 1.61 1.25
CA PHE A 654 1.11 1.13 2.52
C PHE A 654 0.99 -0.39 2.51
N THR A 655 1.23 -1.02 3.66
CA THR A 655 0.85 -2.42 3.88
C THR A 655 -0.67 -2.58 3.81
N PHE A 656 -1.16 -3.79 3.61
CA PHE A 656 -2.60 -4.07 3.53
C PHE A 656 -3.36 -3.60 4.78
N ALA A 657 -2.81 -3.85 5.97
CA ALA A 657 -3.41 -3.42 7.23
C ALA A 657 -3.47 -1.89 7.37
N GLU A 658 -2.37 -1.18 7.07
CA GLU A 658 -2.33 0.29 7.07
C GLU A 658 -3.33 0.87 6.07
N LEU A 659 -3.41 0.28 4.87
CA LEU A 659 -4.32 0.73 3.82
C LEU A 659 -5.78 0.54 4.24
N ALA A 660 -6.11 -0.59 4.87
CA ALA A 660 -7.45 -0.86 5.39
C ALA A 660 -7.87 0.14 6.48
N GLU A 661 -6.97 0.42 7.42
CA GLU A 661 -7.23 1.39 8.47
C GLU A 661 -7.37 2.81 7.93
N ARG A 662 -6.50 3.24 7.01
CA ARG A 662 -6.56 4.56 6.38
C ARG A 662 -7.81 4.75 5.53
N ALA A 663 -8.19 3.73 4.76
CA ALA A 663 -9.36 3.81 3.88
C ALA A 663 -10.67 3.86 4.67
N THR A 664 -10.73 3.18 5.82
CA THR A 664 -11.99 2.91 6.54
C THR A 664 -12.10 3.54 7.92
N GLY A 665 -11.00 4.08 8.46
CA GLY A 665 -10.92 4.62 9.82
C GLY A 665 -10.96 3.56 10.93
N THR A 666 -10.92 2.28 10.58
CA THR A 666 -11.00 1.15 11.52
C THR A 666 -10.07 0.02 11.11
N PRO A 667 -9.55 -0.78 12.06
CA PRO A 667 -8.73 -1.95 11.73
C PRO A 667 -9.45 -2.92 10.77
N PHE A 668 -8.66 -3.66 9.99
CA PHE A 668 -9.19 -4.68 9.09
C PHE A 668 -10.01 -5.74 9.84
N SER A 669 -11.19 -6.11 9.36
CA SER A 669 -12.18 -6.86 10.15
C SER A 669 -13.10 -7.71 9.27
N TRP A 670 -13.44 -8.93 9.70
CA TRP A 670 -14.34 -9.83 8.97
C TRP A 670 -15.83 -9.51 9.14
N GLN A 671 -16.18 -8.74 10.18
CA GLN A 671 -17.58 -8.48 10.54
C GLN A 671 -18.40 -7.80 9.43
N PRO A 672 -17.89 -6.80 8.69
CA PRO A 672 -18.62 -6.20 7.57
C PRO A 672 -18.95 -7.20 6.45
N TYR A 673 -18.04 -8.13 6.16
CA TYR A 673 -18.28 -9.18 5.17
C TYR A 673 -19.38 -10.14 5.60
N MET A 674 -19.37 -10.59 6.86
CA MET A 674 -20.45 -11.45 7.37
C MET A 674 -21.80 -10.72 7.37
N ALA A 675 -21.84 -9.44 7.76
CA ALA A 675 -23.06 -8.64 7.73
C ALA A 675 -23.61 -8.47 6.30
N TYR A 676 -22.72 -8.21 5.33
CA TYR A 676 -23.07 -8.16 3.90
C TYR A 676 -23.72 -9.47 3.43
N LEU A 677 -23.09 -10.61 3.72
CA LEU A 677 -23.63 -11.92 3.32
C LEU A 677 -24.97 -12.20 4.00
N GLN A 678 -25.09 -11.97 5.30
CA GLN A 678 -26.34 -12.21 6.04
C GLN A 678 -27.49 -11.35 5.52
N GLN A 679 -27.23 -10.08 5.23
CA GLN A 679 -28.26 -9.19 4.68
C GLN A 679 -28.68 -9.64 3.28
N LYS A 680 -27.73 -9.84 2.38
CA LYS A 680 -28.00 -10.17 0.97
C LYS A 680 -28.66 -11.54 0.83
N TYR A 681 -28.08 -12.57 1.44
CA TYR A 681 -28.58 -13.94 1.31
C TYR A 681 -29.77 -14.22 2.24
N GLY A 682 -29.93 -13.46 3.33
CA GLY A 682 -31.16 -13.45 4.12
C GLY A 682 -32.36 -12.96 3.31
N ASP A 683 -32.22 -11.93 2.49
CA ASP A 683 -33.26 -11.44 1.56
C ASP A 683 -33.55 -12.47 0.46
N ILE A 684 -32.51 -13.02 -0.18
CA ILE A 684 -32.66 -13.98 -1.29
C ILE A 684 -33.29 -15.31 -0.82
N TYR A 685 -32.87 -15.86 0.31
CA TYR A 685 -33.33 -17.17 0.79
C TYR A 685 -34.39 -17.09 1.91
N GLY A 686 -34.76 -15.88 2.36
CA GLY A 686 -35.75 -15.63 3.40
C GLY A 686 -35.35 -16.25 4.75
N LEU A 687 -34.13 -15.98 5.22
CA LEU A 687 -33.54 -16.58 6.42
C LEU A 687 -33.79 -15.81 7.71
#